data_AF-A0A6J4LKW4-F1
#
_entry.id   AF-A0A6J4LKW4-F1
#
_cell.length_a   1.000
_cell.length_b   1.000
_cell.length_c   1.000
_cell.angle_alpha   90.00
_cell.angle_beta   90.00
_cell.angle_gamma   90.00
#
_symmetry.space_group_name_H-M   'P 1'
#
loop_
_entity.id
_entity.type
_entity.pdbx_description
1 polymer ?
#
loop_
_entity_poly.entity_id
_entity_poly.type
_entity_poly.pdbx_seq_one_letter_code
_entity_poly.pdbx_strand_id
1 'polypeptide(L)'
;MTPGPGLTVAELFHWLTGGEVSEALLDWAPDVAALTSVLLERSHAFRFVVSPPEGARWPPTDDPPYTVAVTEAATAWRALMDGPEGGAPERVRQLWTEVLTHQDIALSELTAGRPWALCQAVLMLHSIADEAAAGCAGSGSTSGAGATHLARAHEMLARRGTLARLPADRVLHLPKTRTTPVGMTHRSLSRYGATTTQAVPAVWHRTPLRRLGGGPAARHANVLLLPWPLRIRESDFEPVPGSIRRPEREPFGFFRYVPSEPVDLDVVDQLLDAALDEVDAVDVAVLPEGCLEESDIAGLEALLARRGVPMLVAGLRIAPDGPGRMPGNGVHVGMLNGNTWWHYRQHKHHRWFLDAGQVEQYNIAGALHPGVRWWEEMEIPARSVNVFELGGGITVAAVVCEDLARLDGVAELLRAIGPTIVVTLLLDGPQLASRWTARYAGVLADDPGSAVLTLTAYGMATRSRPRGVPPSGVVAMWKDPSRGMREIPLENGAQGVLLKASFGRAPRYAADGRRPMDDATDLYVTGVHQLRVAPGQHTPRPGAVTTQTGECPLDTVELSVLWSWAEGFARAGDGGGAAVEQVLDEAQAGAPWRAGLGLPEPSGRLGEALAELGAVGRRCLQKAGTGQPAALLAALEEAPAEDGQVHRLVRRVLRTALDAALPGQLR
;
A
#
# COMPACT_ATOMS: atom_id res chain seq x y z
N MET A 1 -21.91 39.74 -19.74
CA MET A 1 -21.53 39.20 -18.42
C MET A 1 -20.02 39.04 -18.41
N THR A 2 -19.31 39.93 -17.74
CA THR A 2 -17.90 39.72 -17.41
C THR A 2 -17.83 38.48 -16.52
N PRO A 3 -17.06 37.43 -16.88
CA PRO A 3 -16.81 36.34 -15.93
C PRO A 3 -16.19 36.96 -14.67
N GLY A 4 -16.68 36.58 -13.50
CA GLY A 4 -16.06 37.00 -12.23
C GLY A 4 -14.56 36.66 -12.22
N PRO A 5 -13.75 37.30 -11.35
CA PRO A 5 -12.35 36.93 -11.23
C PRO A 5 -12.26 35.44 -10.93
N GLY A 6 -11.60 34.69 -11.82
CA GLY A 6 -11.38 33.26 -11.60
C GLY A 6 -10.42 33.05 -10.45
N LEU A 7 -10.49 31.87 -9.80
CA LEU A 7 -9.57 31.45 -8.73
C LEU A 7 -8.12 31.78 -9.11
N THR A 8 -7.36 32.42 -8.23
CA THR A 8 -5.93 32.74 -8.44
C THR A 8 -4.99 31.70 -7.84
N VAL A 9 -3.70 31.75 -8.20
CA VAL A 9 -2.68 30.88 -7.59
C VAL A 9 -2.61 31.11 -6.07
N ALA A 10 -2.64 32.37 -5.64
CA ALA A 10 -2.63 32.76 -4.23
C ALA A 10 -3.83 32.19 -3.47
N GLU A 11 -5.04 32.32 -4.03
CA GLU A 11 -6.26 31.79 -3.40
C GLU A 11 -6.24 30.26 -3.30
N LEU A 12 -5.76 29.57 -4.34
CA LEU A 12 -5.61 28.12 -4.32
C LEU A 12 -4.60 27.68 -3.26
N PHE A 13 -3.43 28.32 -3.21
CA PHE A 13 -2.40 27.97 -2.24
C PHE A 13 -2.83 28.30 -0.82
N HIS A 14 -3.49 29.44 -0.59
CA HIS A 14 -4.08 29.79 0.71
C HIS A 14 -5.10 28.74 1.17
N TRP A 15 -5.95 28.26 0.25
CA TRP A 15 -6.84 27.16 0.55
C TRP A 15 -6.08 25.86 0.82
N LEU A 16 -5.00 25.53 0.11
CA LEU A 16 -4.26 24.30 0.39
C LEU A 16 -3.47 24.34 1.70
N THR A 17 -2.91 25.49 2.09
CA THR A 17 -2.10 25.62 3.30
C THR A 17 -2.94 25.92 4.55
N GLY A 18 -4.13 26.50 4.39
CA GLY A 18 -4.92 27.02 5.50
C GLY A 18 -4.41 28.33 6.08
N GLY A 19 -3.49 29.02 5.39
CA GLY A 19 -2.87 30.25 5.84
C GLY A 19 -2.08 30.96 4.74
N GLU A 20 -1.23 31.92 5.11
CA GLU A 20 -0.36 32.59 4.14
C GLU A 20 0.73 31.65 3.62
N VAL A 21 1.08 31.81 2.34
CA VAL A 21 2.15 31.07 1.66
C VAL A 21 3.47 31.77 1.98
N SER A 22 4.45 31.03 2.51
CA SER A 22 5.76 31.58 2.87
C SER A 22 6.91 30.67 2.42
N GLU A 23 8.14 31.17 2.51
CA GLU A 23 9.35 30.38 2.20
C GLU A 23 9.55 29.18 3.13
N ALA A 24 8.92 29.12 4.31
CA ALA A 24 8.99 27.97 5.22
C ALA A 24 8.46 26.67 4.57
N LEU A 25 7.64 26.77 3.51
CA LEU A 25 7.21 25.62 2.72
C LEU A 25 8.38 24.96 1.96
N LEU A 26 9.45 25.71 1.69
CA LEU A 26 10.63 25.21 0.98
C LEU A 26 11.51 24.32 1.86
N ASP A 27 11.32 24.31 3.18
CA ASP A 27 12.04 23.39 4.08
C ASP A 27 11.64 21.93 3.88
N TRP A 28 10.52 21.68 3.18
CA TRP A 28 9.98 20.34 2.99
C TRP A 28 9.44 20.15 1.57
N ALA A 29 10.24 19.51 0.72
CA ALA A 29 9.90 19.27 -0.69
C ALA A 29 8.51 18.65 -0.92
N PRO A 30 8.01 17.70 -0.09
CA PRO A 30 6.64 17.17 -0.23
C PRO A 30 5.52 18.21 -0.21
N ASP A 31 5.68 19.34 0.50
CA ASP A 31 4.67 20.41 0.49
C ASP A 31 4.61 21.09 -0.88
N VAL A 32 5.79 21.39 -1.43
CA VAL A 32 5.92 21.99 -2.75
C VAL A 32 5.41 21.04 -3.83
N ALA A 33 5.70 19.74 -3.70
CA ALA A 33 5.16 18.72 -4.61
C ALA A 33 3.62 18.68 -4.56
N ALA A 34 3.02 18.75 -3.38
CA ALA A 34 1.57 18.78 -3.21
C ALA A 34 0.95 20.03 -3.85
N LEU A 35 1.48 21.23 -3.53
CA LEU A 35 0.98 22.51 -4.05
C LEU A 35 1.07 22.58 -5.57
N THR A 36 2.25 22.27 -6.13
CA THR A 36 2.47 22.31 -7.57
C THR A 36 1.62 21.27 -8.29
N SER A 37 1.44 20.07 -7.72
CA SER A 37 0.60 19.03 -8.32
C SER A 37 -0.87 19.46 -8.42
N VAL A 38 -1.45 20.02 -7.35
CA VAL A 38 -2.84 20.52 -7.38
C VAL A 38 -2.96 21.71 -8.32
N LEU A 39 -1.99 22.64 -8.34
CA LEU A 39 -1.99 23.77 -9.27
C LEU A 39 -1.96 23.31 -10.72
N LEU A 40 -1.08 22.36 -11.06
CA LEU A 40 -0.96 21.81 -12.40
C LEU A 40 -2.23 21.07 -12.82
N GLU A 41 -2.84 20.29 -11.92
CA GLU A 41 -4.13 19.62 -12.14
C GLU A 41 -5.25 20.64 -12.44
N ARG A 42 -5.45 21.62 -11.54
CA ARG A 42 -6.57 22.58 -11.62
C ARG A 42 -6.43 23.58 -12.77
N SER A 43 -5.21 23.94 -13.14
CA SER A 43 -4.94 24.84 -14.27
C SER A 43 -4.83 24.12 -15.61
N HIS A 44 -4.73 22.79 -15.62
CA HIS A 44 -4.38 21.99 -16.80
C HIS A 44 -3.01 22.35 -17.43
N ALA A 45 -2.15 23.09 -16.73
CA ALA A 45 -0.83 23.48 -17.22
C ALA A 45 0.12 22.29 -17.38
N PHE A 46 -0.18 21.14 -16.75
CA PHE A 46 0.60 19.90 -16.92
C PHE A 46 0.78 19.49 -18.40
N ARG A 47 -0.19 19.79 -19.27
CA ARG A 47 -0.15 19.40 -20.70
C ARG A 47 0.97 20.11 -21.48
N PHE A 48 1.49 21.22 -20.97
CA PHE A 48 2.51 21.99 -21.67
C PHE A 48 3.86 21.27 -21.77
N VAL A 49 4.05 20.18 -21.02
CA VAL A 49 5.24 19.34 -21.20
C VAL A 49 5.28 18.62 -22.54
N VAL A 50 4.13 18.44 -23.21
CA VAL A 50 4.03 17.86 -24.56
C VAL A 50 3.44 18.80 -25.60
N SER A 51 2.74 19.85 -25.18
CA SER A 51 2.07 20.80 -26.07
C SER A 51 2.24 22.23 -25.56
N PRO A 52 3.47 22.77 -25.52
CA PRO A 52 3.71 24.13 -25.02
C PRO A 52 3.01 25.19 -25.89
N PRO A 53 2.74 26.39 -25.35
CA PRO A 53 2.19 27.51 -26.12
C PRO A 53 3.06 27.89 -27.33
N GLU A 54 2.49 28.62 -28.28
CA GLU A 54 3.23 29.08 -29.45
C GLU A 54 4.49 29.86 -29.06
N GLY A 55 5.62 29.52 -29.67
CA GLY A 55 6.93 30.13 -29.38
C GLY A 55 7.62 29.63 -28.10
N ALA A 56 6.90 28.93 -27.23
CA ALA A 56 7.46 28.28 -26.05
C ALA A 56 8.04 26.90 -26.36
N ARG A 57 8.94 26.42 -25.50
CA ARG A 57 9.57 25.10 -25.62
C ARG A 57 9.65 24.40 -24.27
N TRP A 58 9.43 23.09 -24.28
CA TRP A 58 9.66 22.19 -23.16
C TRP A 58 10.37 20.92 -23.66
N PRO A 59 11.34 20.36 -22.90
CA PRO A 59 11.95 20.92 -21.69
C PRO A 59 12.72 22.24 -21.95
N PRO A 60 13.05 23.02 -20.90
CA PRO A 60 13.93 24.19 -21.03
C PRO A 60 15.28 23.79 -21.63
N THR A 61 15.84 24.64 -22.49
CA THR A 61 17.15 24.42 -23.15
C THR A 61 18.31 25.01 -22.34
N ASP A 62 18.19 24.99 -21.01
CA ASP A 62 19.17 25.56 -20.08
C ASP A 62 20.47 24.71 -20.06
N ASP A 63 21.56 25.32 -19.58
CA ASP A 63 22.81 24.63 -19.20
C ASP A 63 22.95 24.69 -17.67
N PRO A 64 22.98 23.54 -16.95
CA PRO A 64 23.02 22.16 -17.44
C PRO A 64 21.68 21.68 -18.02
N PRO A 65 21.67 20.57 -18.81
CA PRO A 65 20.45 20.00 -19.39
C PRO A 65 19.38 19.73 -18.34
N TYR A 66 18.11 19.93 -18.71
CA TYR A 66 16.94 19.82 -17.82
C TYR A 66 17.00 18.65 -16.81
N THR A 67 17.22 17.40 -17.26
CA THR A 67 17.27 16.24 -16.36
C THR A 67 18.40 16.35 -15.34
N VAL A 68 19.56 16.87 -15.74
CA VAL A 68 20.72 17.07 -14.84
C VAL A 68 20.38 18.16 -13.82
N ALA A 69 19.85 19.30 -14.28
CA ALA A 69 19.43 20.40 -13.41
C ALA A 69 18.41 19.93 -12.34
N VAL A 70 17.44 19.11 -12.73
CA VAL A 70 16.44 18.53 -11.81
C VAL A 70 17.11 17.60 -10.80
N THR A 71 17.92 16.65 -11.26
CA THR A 71 18.58 15.67 -10.36
C THR A 71 19.54 16.34 -9.38
N GLU A 72 20.31 17.33 -9.82
CA GLU A 72 21.24 18.09 -8.98
C GLU A 72 20.50 18.90 -7.92
N ALA A 73 19.48 19.67 -8.32
CA ALA A 73 18.67 20.46 -7.39
C ALA A 73 17.96 19.56 -6.37
N ALA A 74 17.39 18.43 -6.79
CA ALA A 74 16.74 17.49 -5.90
C ALA A 74 17.71 16.83 -4.90
N THR A 75 18.93 16.50 -5.35
CA THR A 75 19.98 15.95 -4.49
C THR A 75 20.44 16.97 -3.45
N ALA A 76 20.67 18.22 -3.88
CA ALA A 76 21.00 19.31 -2.96
C ALA A 76 19.87 19.56 -1.95
N TRP A 77 18.61 19.49 -2.39
CA TRP A 77 17.47 19.69 -1.50
C TRP A 77 17.35 18.58 -0.45
N ARG A 78 17.53 17.31 -0.82
CA ARG A 78 17.60 16.20 0.15
C ARG A 78 18.67 16.42 1.22
N ALA A 79 19.87 16.84 0.81
CA ALA A 79 20.95 17.12 1.74
C ALA A 79 20.63 18.28 2.69
N LEU A 80 19.93 19.32 2.22
CA LEU A 80 19.48 20.43 3.06
C LEU A 80 18.37 20.00 4.04
N MET A 81 17.44 19.14 3.61
CA MET A 81 16.39 18.59 4.48
C MET A 81 16.93 17.68 5.57
N ASP A 82 18.08 17.03 5.37
CA ASP A 82 18.81 16.32 6.43
C ASP A 82 19.43 17.29 7.45
N GLY A 83 19.79 18.51 7.04
CA GLY A 83 20.44 19.49 7.90
C GLY A 83 19.53 20.07 8.99
N PRO A 84 20.10 20.61 10.09
CA PRO A 84 19.32 21.20 11.18
C PRO A 84 18.67 22.54 10.81
N GLU A 85 19.21 23.25 9.81
CA GLU A 85 18.69 24.53 9.34
C GLU A 85 17.59 24.39 8.28
N GLY A 86 17.45 23.20 7.67
CA GLY A 86 16.50 22.97 6.58
C GLY A 86 16.80 23.80 5.33
N GLY A 87 15.75 24.30 4.68
CA GLY A 87 15.84 25.14 3.49
C GLY A 87 15.79 24.41 2.16
N ALA A 88 15.94 25.21 1.10
CA ALA A 88 15.95 24.76 -0.28
C ALA A 88 17.18 25.27 -1.04
N PRO A 89 17.61 24.58 -2.11
CA PRO A 89 18.70 25.05 -2.96
C PRO A 89 18.28 26.31 -3.72
N GLU A 90 19.27 27.11 -4.13
CA GLU A 90 19.07 28.41 -4.78
C GLU A 90 18.12 28.33 -5.99
N ARG A 91 18.26 27.30 -6.83
CA ARG A 91 17.37 27.10 -7.98
C ARG A 91 15.90 26.95 -7.57
N VAL A 92 15.62 26.25 -6.47
CA VAL A 92 14.24 26.09 -5.96
C VAL A 92 13.69 27.42 -5.45
N ARG A 93 14.51 28.22 -4.74
CA ARG A 93 14.10 29.55 -4.25
C ARG A 93 13.80 30.52 -5.40
N GLN A 94 14.60 30.49 -6.46
CA GLN A 94 14.36 31.30 -7.66
C GLN A 94 13.03 30.93 -8.33
N LEU A 95 12.78 29.63 -8.53
CA LEU A 95 11.51 29.15 -9.10
C LEU A 95 10.32 29.50 -8.20
N TRP A 96 10.48 29.39 -6.88
CA TRP A 96 9.45 29.77 -5.92
C TRP A 96 9.15 31.28 -5.96
N THR A 97 10.19 32.10 -6.04
CA THR A 97 10.06 33.57 -6.18
C THR A 97 9.28 33.93 -7.45
N GLU A 98 9.56 33.25 -8.56
CA GLU A 98 8.83 33.42 -9.82
C GLU A 98 7.34 33.08 -9.66
N VAL A 99 7.01 32.02 -8.91
CA VAL A 99 5.63 31.64 -8.58
C VAL A 99 4.94 32.71 -7.73
N LEU A 100 5.60 33.18 -6.67
CA LEU A 100 5.03 34.19 -5.77
C LEU A 100 4.88 35.57 -6.44
N THR A 101 5.79 35.94 -7.34
CA THR A 101 5.69 37.17 -8.14
C THR A 101 4.42 37.20 -8.99
N HIS A 102 3.93 36.03 -9.40
CA HIS A 102 2.74 35.87 -10.23
C HIS A 102 1.55 35.23 -9.49
N GLN A 103 1.54 35.26 -8.17
CA GLN A 103 0.51 34.56 -7.38
C GLN A 103 -0.92 35.08 -7.60
N ASP A 104 -1.08 36.36 -7.98
CA ASP A 104 -2.39 36.97 -8.27
C ASP A 104 -2.94 36.62 -9.66
N ILE A 105 -2.20 35.85 -10.46
CA ILE A 105 -2.66 35.39 -11.77
C ILE A 105 -3.78 34.35 -11.59
N ALA A 106 -4.88 34.53 -12.34
CA ALA A 106 -5.98 33.58 -12.39
C ALA A 106 -5.56 32.24 -13.01
N LEU A 107 -6.06 31.12 -12.50
CA LEU A 107 -5.77 29.79 -13.04
C LEU A 107 -6.12 29.66 -14.53
N SER A 108 -7.12 30.41 -15.03
CA SER A 108 -7.48 30.43 -16.45
C SER A 108 -6.37 30.99 -17.35
N GLU A 109 -5.54 31.90 -16.84
CA GLU A 109 -4.38 32.41 -17.57
C GLU A 109 -3.27 31.35 -17.62
N LEU A 110 -3.03 30.59 -16.54
CA LEU A 110 -2.15 29.41 -16.58
C LEU A 110 -2.71 28.36 -17.54
N THR A 111 -4.02 28.15 -17.59
CA THR A 111 -4.64 27.31 -18.62
C THR A 111 -4.30 27.81 -20.01
N ALA A 112 -4.28 29.12 -20.26
CA ALA A 112 -3.86 29.70 -21.53
C ALA A 112 -2.33 29.69 -21.77
N GLY A 113 -1.53 29.33 -20.75
CA GLY A 113 -0.07 29.30 -20.84
C GLY A 113 0.58 30.65 -20.60
N ARG A 114 -0.09 31.53 -19.84
CA ARG A 114 0.32 32.91 -19.61
C ARG A 114 0.38 33.25 -18.11
N PRO A 115 1.46 33.91 -17.65
CA PRO A 115 2.73 34.05 -18.34
C PRO A 115 3.45 32.69 -18.45
N TRP A 116 4.15 32.46 -19.56
CA TRP A 116 4.88 31.19 -19.77
C TRP A 116 5.95 30.95 -18.69
N ALA A 117 6.59 32.01 -18.19
CA ALA A 117 7.57 31.94 -17.11
C ALA A 117 7.00 31.26 -15.85
N LEU A 118 5.78 31.61 -15.45
CA LEU A 118 5.09 30.95 -14.34
C LEU A 118 4.80 29.47 -14.64
N CYS A 119 4.28 29.14 -15.83
CA CYS A 119 4.02 27.75 -16.20
C CYS A 119 5.31 26.91 -16.15
N GLN A 120 6.39 27.44 -16.71
CA GLN A 120 7.69 26.78 -16.71
C GLN A 120 8.26 26.64 -15.29
N ALA A 121 8.11 27.66 -14.44
CA ALA A 121 8.55 27.63 -13.06
C ALA A 121 7.83 26.55 -12.24
N VAL A 122 6.49 26.48 -12.33
CA VAL A 122 5.69 25.47 -11.64
C VAL A 122 6.03 24.06 -12.12
N LEU A 123 6.20 23.86 -13.44
CA LEU A 123 6.59 22.56 -13.99
C LEU A 123 7.97 22.12 -13.51
N MET A 124 8.98 23.00 -13.57
CA MET A 124 10.32 22.69 -13.07
C MET A 124 10.33 22.42 -11.57
N LEU A 125 9.62 23.24 -10.79
CA LEU A 125 9.54 23.10 -9.34
C LEU A 125 8.87 21.77 -8.95
N HIS A 126 7.80 21.39 -9.65
CA HIS A 126 7.15 20.08 -9.46
C HIS A 126 8.12 18.93 -9.71
N SER A 127 8.87 18.99 -10.82
CA SER A 127 9.80 17.94 -11.19
C SER A 127 10.97 17.81 -10.22
N ILE A 128 11.49 18.92 -9.69
CA ILE A 128 12.52 18.93 -8.64
C ILE A 128 11.96 18.35 -7.34
N ALA A 129 10.77 18.75 -6.92
CA ALA A 129 10.15 18.27 -5.68
C ALA A 129 9.79 16.77 -5.76
N ASP A 130 9.28 16.29 -6.90
CA ASP A 130 9.04 14.87 -7.14
C ASP A 130 10.35 14.08 -7.13
N GLU A 131 11.41 14.58 -7.79
CA GLU A 131 12.71 13.92 -7.77
C GLU A 131 13.31 13.90 -6.35
N ALA A 132 13.06 14.93 -5.53
CA ALA A 132 13.51 14.98 -4.14
C ALA A 132 12.87 13.85 -3.30
N ALA A 133 11.64 13.44 -3.62
CA ALA A 133 10.91 12.35 -2.99
C ALA A 133 11.35 10.93 -3.42
N ALA A 134 12.37 10.82 -4.28
CA ALA A 134 12.95 9.52 -4.64
C ALA A 134 13.37 8.75 -3.37
N GLY A 135 12.93 7.49 -3.26
CA GLY A 135 13.19 6.64 -2.09
C GLY A 135 12.11 6.70 -0.99
N CYS A 136 11.12 7.61 -1.08
CA CYS A 136 9.96 7.62 -0.18
C CYS A 136 9.04 6.40 -0.39
N ALA A 137 9.00 5.84 -1.61
CA ALA A 137 8.34 4.57 -1.92
C ALA A 137 9.39 3.53 -2.35
N GLY A 138 9.65 2.51 -1.51
CA GLY A 138 10.43 1.34 -1.91
C GLY A 138 11.96 1.51 -1.97
N SER A 139 12.61 0.53 -2.62
CA SER A 139 14.07 0.37 -2.69
C SER A 139 14.71 1.24 -3.79
N GLY A 140 14.60 2.56 -3.64
CA GLY A 140 15.47 3.49 -4.37
C GLY A 140 16.88 3.45 -3.80
N SER A 141 17.89 3.33 -4.66
CA SER A 141 19.29 3.54 -4.31
C SER A 141 19.52 5.04 -4.12
N THR A 142 19.12 5.58 -2.97
CA THR A 142 19.63 6.88 -2.53
C THR A 142 20.99 6.59 -1.90
N SER A 143 22.06 7.14 -2.50
CA SER A 143 23.35 7.28 -1.81
C SER A 143 23.11 7.88 -0.42
N GLY A 144 23.99 7.62 0.58
CA GLY A 144 23.74 7.92 2.00
C GLY A 144 23.27 9.33 2.39
N ALA A 145 23.24 10.31 1.47
CA ALA A 145 22.54 11.58 1.63
C ALA A 145 21.01 11.42 1.52
N GLY A 146 20.27 11.90 2.51
CA GLY A 146 18.81 11.86 2.60
C GLY A 146 18.25 10.79 3.54
N ALA A 147 19.10 9.98 4.20
CA ALA A 147 18.65 8.87 5.06
C ALA A 147 17.79 9.37 6.24
N THR A 148 18.19 10.49 6.83
CA THR A 148 17.49 11.13 7.94
C THR A 148 16.15 11.70 7.51
N HIS A 149 16.12 12.48 6.43
CA HIS A 149 14.92 13.03 5.82
C HIS A 149 13.92 11.93 5.48
N LEU A 150 14.36 10.81 4.89
CA LEU A 150 13.51 9.68 4.56
C LEU A 150 12.90 9.04 5.82
N ALA A 151 13.68 8.83 6.88
CA ALA A 151 13.17 8.32 8.14
C ALA A 151 12.11 9.25 8.75
N ARG A 152 12.34 10.57 8.74
CA ARG A 152 11.35 11.59 9.15
C ARG A 152 10.08 11.52 8.29
N ALA A 153 10.24 11.43 6.97
CA ALA A 153 9.14 11.37 6.01
C ALA A 153 8.29 10.11 6.19
N HIS A 154 8.92 8.97 6.48
CA HIS A 154 8.22 7.72 6.76
C HIS A 154 7.52 7.71 8.13
N GLU A 155 8.12 8.29 9.18
CA GLU A 155 7.40 8.48 10.45
C GLU A 155 6.17 9.39 10.25
N MET A 156 6.33 10.47 9.50
CA MET A 156 5.23 11.37 9.16
C MET A 156 4.12 10.65 8.39
N LEU A 157 4.49 9.83 7.40
CA LEU A 157 3.55 9.04 6.61
C LEU A 157 2.79 8.02 7.48
N ALA A 158 3.49 7.31 8.38
CA ALA A 158 2.88 6.34 9.29
C ALA A 158 1.88 7.00 10.26
N ARG A 159 2.20 8.20 10.77
CA ARG A 159 1.37 8.90 11.76
C ARG A 159 0.23 9.73 11.16
N ARG A 160 0.45 10.35 10.00
CA ARG A 160 -0.50 11.30 9.38
C ARG A 160 -1.16 10.78 8.12
N GLY A 161 -0.69 9.69 7.53
CA GLY A 161 -1.18 9.20 6.25
C GLY A 161 -0.81 10.10 5.07
N THR A 162 0.17 10.99 5.21
CA THR A 162 0.68 11.85 4.14
C THR A 162 2.12 12.30 4.42
N LEU A 163 2.87 12.55 3.34
CA LEU A 163 4.20 13.16 3.35
C LEU A 163 4.17 14.69 3.46
N ALA A 164 3.04 15.35 3.17
CA ALA A 164 2.93 16.82 3.19
C ALA A 164 2.42 17.33 4.54
N ARG A 165 2.94 18.48 5.00
CA ARG A 165 2.55 19.12 6.27
C ARG A 165 1.17 19.77 6.18
N LEU A 166 0.68 19.97 4.96
CA LEU A 166 -0.61 20.57 4.62
C LEU A 166 -1.79 19.85 5.31
N PRO A 167 -2.94 20.53 5.52
CA PRO A 167 -4.15 19.91 6.04
C PRO A 167 -4.60 18.70 5.21
N ALA A 168 -4.61 17.52 5.86
CA ALA A 168 -4.87 16.23 5.22
C ALA A 168 -6.31 16.07 4.71
N ASP A 169 -7.25 16.89 5.20
CA ASP A 169 -8.62 16.99 4.70
C ASP A 169 -8.72 17.72 3.36
N ARG A 170 -7.67 18.47 2.96
CA ARG A 170 -7.62 19.24 1.72
C ARG A 170 -6.76 18.57 0.66
N VAL A 171 -5.60 18.03 1.07
CA VAL A 171 -4.65 17.38 0.16
C VAL A 171 -3.84 16.32 0.88
N LEU A 172 -3.70 15.18 0.23
CA LEU A 172 -2.76 14.13 0.62
C LEU A 172 -1.67 14.05 -0.45
N HIS A 173 -0.42 14.12 -0.02
CA HIS A 173 0.73 13.72 -0.83
C HIS A 173 1.30 12.41 -0.29
N LEU A 174 1.43 11.41 -1.15
CA LEU A 174 1.74 10.03 -0.81
C LEU A 174 2.89 9.54 -1.66
N PRO A 175 3.62 8.49 -1.22
CA PRO A 175 4.54 7.80 -2.11
C PRO A 175 3.78 7.17 -3.28
N LYS A 176 4.37 7.28 -4.46
CA LYS A 176 3.91 6.61 -5.68
C LYS A 176 4.78 5.40 -5.93
N THR A 177 4.18 4.24 -6.13
CA THR A 177 4.88 2.96 -6.26
C THR A 177 4.97 2.49 -7.70
N ARG A 178 4.11 2.99 -8.58
CA ARG A 178 4.15 2.70 -10.02
C ARG A 178 3.67 3.89 -10.84
N THR A 179 4.09 3.93 -12.10
CA THR A 179 3.65 4.93 -13.08
C THR A 179 2.98 4.22 -14.25
N THR A 180 1.84 4.74 -14.71
CA THR A 180 1.17 4.21 -15.89
C THR A 180 2.07 4.35 -17.14
N PRO A 181 2.18 3.30 -17.97
CA PRO A 181 2.82 3.42 -19.28
C PRO A 181 1.89 4.00 -20.35
N VAL A 182 0.60 4.18 -20.04
CA VAL A 182 -0.44 4.57 -21.01
C VAL A 182 -1.15 5.86 -20.61
N GLY A 183 -1.31 6.75 -21.59
CA GLY A 183 -2.03 8.01 -21.45
C GLY A 183 -1.27 9.07 -20.64
N MET A 184 -1.49 10.34 -20.99
CA MET A 184 -0.95 11.46 -20.23
C MET A 184 -2.04 12.05 -19.34
N THR A 185 -1.81 12.01 -18.04
CA THR A 185 -2.60 12.72 -17.02
C THR A 185 -1.66 13.58 -16.18
N HIS A 186 -2.18 14.43 -15.29
CA HIS A 186 -1.32 15.15 -14.34
C HIS A 186 -0.49 14.18 -13.48
N ARG A 187 -1.02 12.99 -13.15
CA ARG A 187 -0.30 11.94 -12.43
C ARG A 187 0.94 11.44 -13.18
N SER A 188 0.96 11.57 -14.50
CA SER A 188 2.09 11.16 -15.33
C SER A 188 3.29 12.11 -15.19
N LEU A 189 3.15 13.27 -14.52
CA LEU A 189 4.29 14.15 -14.25
C LEU A 189 5.18 13.68 -13.11
N SER A 190 4.66 12.87 -12.19
CA SER A 190 5.34 12.44 -10.97
C SER A 190 5.77 10.97 -11.05
N ARG A 191 7.05 10.69 -10.73
CA ARG A 191 7.60 9.32 -10.61
C ARG A 191 7.45 8.75 -9.20
N TYR A 192 7.55 9.61 -8.19
CA TYR A 192 7.74 9.23 -6.79
C TYR A 192 6.65 9.77 -5.86
N GLY A 193 5.98 10.85 -6.25
CA GLY A 193 4.86 11.42 -5.50
C GLY A 193 3.49 11.13 -6.14
N ALA A 194 2.47 10.95 -5.30
CA ALA A 194 1.07 10.86 -5.68
C ALA A 194 0.28 11.87 -4.85
N THR A 195 -0.35 12.83 -5.52
CA THR A 195 -1.18 13.85 -4.84
C THR A 195 -2.65 13.58 -5.11
N THR A 196 -3.48 13.68 -4.08
CA THR A 196 -4.94 13.62 -4.21
C THR A 196 -5.60 14.68 -3.34
N THR A 197 -6.70 15.25 -3.85
CA THR A 197 -7.59 16.16 -3.10
C THR A 197 -8.90 15.46 -2.70
N GLN A 198 -9.00 14.15 -2.95
CA GLN A 198 -10.11 13.32 -2.50
C GLN A 198 -9.89 12.92 -1.04
N ALA A 199 -10.87 13.17 -0.18
CA ALA A 199 -10.81 12.91 1.26
C ALA A 199 -10.98 11.41 1.62
N VAL A 200 -10.15 10.53 1.05
CA VAL A 200 -10.00 9.14 1.50
C VAL A 200 -8.62 8.99 2.14
N PRO A 201 -8.54 8.89 3.47
CA PRO A 201 -7.29 8.65 4.18
C PRO A 201 -6.59 7.37 3.73
N ALA A 202 -5.26 7.44 3.62
CA ALA A 202 -4.40 6.28 3.49
C ALA A 202 -3.69 6.02 4.82
N VAL A 203 -3.64 4.77 5.26
CA VAL A 203 -2.81 4.35 6.39
C VAL A 203 -1.66 3.53 5.83
N TRP A 204 -0.45 4.06 5.93
CA TRP A 204 0.74 3.44 5.36
C TRP A 204 1.47 2.64 6.43
N HIS A 205 1.52 1.33 6.23
CA HIS A 205 2.19 0.40 7.12
C HIS A 205 3.50 -0.03 6.49
N ARG A 206 4.59 0.03 7.26
CA ARG A 206 5.88 -0.49 6.83
C ARG A 206 6.21 -1.68 7.70
N THR A 207 6.27 -2.86 7.10
CA THR A 207 6.69 -4.06 7.81
C THR A 207 7.67 -4.84 6.96
N PRO A 208 8.75 -5.37 7.54
CA PRO A 208 9.58 -6.31 6.82
C PRO A 208 8.87 -7.65 6.72
N LEU A 209 8.56 -8.11 5.51
CA LEU A 209 8.22 -9.51 5.31
C LEU A 209 9.49 -10.29 4.98
N ARG A 210 9.95 -11.12 5.92
CA ARG A 210 11.11 -11.99 5.72
C ARG A 210 10.64 -13.42 5.48
N ARG A 211 11.20 -14.10 4.46
CA ARG A 211 11.14 -15.58 4.41
C ARG A 211 11.91 -16.15 5.60
N LEU A 212 11.23 -16.94 6.44
CA LEU A 212 11.89 -17.71 7.48
C LEU A 212 12.91 -18.66 6.83
N GLY A 213 14.21 -18.43 7.06
CA GLY A 213 15.29 -19.31 6.58
C GLY A 213 15.86 -19.04 5.17
N GLY A 214 15.36 -18.04 4.44
CA GLY A 214 15.92 -17.65 3.13
C GLY A 214 16.94 -16.51 3.23
N GLY A 215 17.98 -16.55 2.39
CA GLY A 215 18.87 -15.40 2.15
C GLY A 215 18.14 -14.24 1.43
N PRO A 216 18.80 -13.08 1.21
CA PRO A 216 18.16 -11.94 0.58
C PRO A 216 17.72 -12.23 -0.87
N ALA A 217 16.56 -11.68 -1.25
CA ALA A 217 16.03 -11.57 -2.62
C ALA A 217 15.51 -12.85 -3.32
N ALA A 218 14.53 -13.55 -2.73
CA ALA A 218 13.68 -14.42 -3.54
C ALA A 218 12.92 -13.56 -4.58
N ARG A 219 13.25 -13.70 -5.88
CA ARG A 219 12.57 -12.99 -6.99
C ARG A 219 11.19 -13.59 -7.31
N HIS A 220 10.55 -14.21 -6.32
CA HIS A 220 9.24 -14.81 -6.45
C HIS A 220 8.49 -14.81 -5.13
N ALA A 221 7.16 -14.91 -5.22
CA ALA A 221 6.26 -15.17 -4.11
C ALA A 221 5.40 -16.41 -4.41
N ASN A 222 5.24 -17.25 -3.40
CA ASN A 222 4.39 -18.43 -3.40
C ASN A 222 3.14 -18.13 -2.59
N VAL A 223 2.00 -18.00 -3.26
CA VAL A 223 0.72 -17.57 -2.67
C VAL A 223 -0.23 -18.76 -2.62
N LEU A 224 -0.62 -19.16 -1.41
CA LEU A 224 -1.63 -20.19 -1.18
C LEU A 224 -3.02 -19.56 -1.19
N LEU A 225 -3.85 -19.95 -2.16
CA LEU A 225 -5.25 -19.57 -2.24
C LEU A 225 -6.11 -20.67 -1.61
N LEU A 226 -6.91 -20.28 -0.63
CA LEU A 226 -7.85 -21.14 0.07
C LEU A 226 -9.27 -20.61 -0.21
N PRO A 227 -9.98 -21.13 -1.24
CA PRO A 227 -11.26 -20.60 -1.69
C PRO A 227 -12.42 -21.06 -0.78
N TRP A 228 -12.27 -20.92 0.53
CA TRP A 228 -13.27 -21.28 1.53
C TRP A 228 -14.39 -20.24 1.63
N PRO A 229 -15.64 -20.64 1.92
CA PRO A 229 -16.10 -22.02 2.04
C PRO A 229 -16.12 -22.77 0.71
N LEU A 230 -15.86 -24.07 0.75
CA LEU A 230 -15.93 -24.95 -0.41
C LEU A 230 -17.40 -25.28 -0.77
N ARG A 231 -18.30 -25.17 0.20
CA ARG A 231 -19.74 -25.39 0.06
C ARG A 231 -20.49 -24.24 0.72
N ILE A 232 -21.39 -23.62 -0.04
CA ILE A 232 -22.31 -22.61 0.48
C ILE A 232 -23.73 -23.07 0.21
N ARG A 233 -24.56 -23.05 1.25
CA ARG A 233 -25.96 -23.42 1.23
C ARG A 233 -26.84 -22.19 1.08
N GLU A 234 -28.07 -22.42 0.68
CA GLU A 234 -29.05 -21.35 0.60
C GLU A 234 -29.36 -20.78 2.00
N SER A 235 -29.39 -21.65 3.01
CA SER A 235 -29.55 -21.28 4.42
C SER A 235 -28.44 -20.40 4.97
N ASP A 236 -27.29 -20.30 4.29
CA ASP A 236 -26.20 -19.41 4.72
C ASP A 236 -26.51 -17.93 4.41
N PHE A 237 -27.59 -17.65 3.68
CA PHE A 237 -28.12 -16.31 3.44
C PHE A 237 -29.41 -16.12 4.25
N GLU A 238 -29.35 -15.37 5.33
CA GLU A 238 -30.47 -15.22 6.25
C GLU A 238 -31.13 -13.84 6.09
N PRO A 239 -32.45 -13.74 5.82
CA PRO A 239 -33.12 -12.45 5.85
C PRO A 239 -33.17 -11.92 7.28
N VAL A 240 -32.79 -10.66 7.48
CA VAL A 240 -32.87 -10.01 8.80
C VAL A 240 -34.34 -9.82 9.17
N PRO A 241 -34.84 -10.40 10.27
CA PRO A 241 -36.25 -10.32 10.64
C PRO A 241 -36.74 -8.88 10.79
N GLY A 242 -37.91 -8.57 10.20
CA GLY A 242 -38.52 -7.24 10.27
C GLY A 242 -37.80 -6.13 9.49
N SER A 243 -36.74 -6.46 8.73
CA SER A 243 -35.96 -5.49 7.95
C SER A 243 -36.67 -4.97 6.71
N ILE A 244 -37.63 -5.71 6.16
CA ILE A 244 -38.28 -5.38 4.89
C ILE A 244 -39.00 -4.03 5.02
N ARG A 245 -38.65 -3.11 4.12
CA ARG A 245 -39.30 -1.84 3.87
C ARG A 245 -39.95 -1.91 2.48
N ARG A 246 -41.18 -1.40 2.36
CA ARG A 246 -41.97 -1.44 1.12
C ARG A 246 -42.27 -0.02 0.65
N PRO A 247 -41.26 0.76 0.19
CA PRO A 247 -41.57 1.99 -0.54
C PRO A 247 -42.33 1.62 -1.83
N GLU A 248 -43.11 2.55 -2.36
CA GLU A 248 -44.16 2.31 -3.36
C GLU A 248 -43.72 1.55 -4.64
N ARG A 249 -42.42 1.51 -4.96
CA ARG A 249 -41.91 0.93 -6.21
C ARG A 249 -40.81 -0.11 -6.04
N GLU A 250 -40.15 -0.18 -4.89
CA GLU A 250 -38.95 -1.02 -4.73
C GLU A 250 -38.77 -1.52 -3.30
N PRO A 251 -39.41 -2.65 -2.93
CA PRO A 251 -39.20 -3.28 -1.65
C PRO A 251 -37.71 -3.61 -1.43
N PHE A 252 -37.19 -3.26 -0.26
CA PHE A 252 -35.84 -3.64 0.13
C PHE A 252 -35.81 -4.21 1.55
N GLY A 253 -34.85 -5.09 1.82
CA GLY A 253 -34.60 -5.67 3.13
C GLY A 253 -33.11 -5.84 3.38
N PHE A 254 -32.75 -6.38 4.54
CA PHE A 254 -31.37 -6.72 4.86
C PHE A 254 -31.20 -8.24 4.93
N PHE A 255 -30.05 -8.74 4.52
CA PHE A 255 -29.65 -10.14 4.69
C PHE A 255 -28.30 -10.24 5.41
N ARG A 256 -28.09 -11.35 6.11
CA ARG A 256 -26.81 -11.73 6.71
C ARG A 256 -26.24 -12.93 5.98
N TYR A 257 -24.92 -12.93 5.78
CA TYR A 257 -24.19 -14.11 5.33
C TYR A 257 -23.56 -14.82 6.55
N VAL A 258 -23.98 -16.06 6.80
CA VAL A 258 -23.54 -16.90 7.91
C VAL A 258 -23.16 -18.27 7.35
N PRO A 259 -21.92 -18.43 6.85
CA PRO A 259 -21.52 -19.71 6.27
C PRO A 259 -21.50 -20.81 7.32
N SER A 260 -22.14 -21.93 7.00
CA SER A 260 -22.21 -23.09 7.87
C SER A 260 -20.97 -23.99 7.83
N GLU A 261 -20.10 -23.82 6.85
CA GLU A 261 -18.83 -24.55 6.73
C GLU A 261 -17.66 -23.67 7.23
N PRO A 262 -17.07 -24.00 8.39
CA PRO A 262 -15.90 -23.29 8.90
C PRO A 262 -14.63 -23.67 8.12
N VAL A 263 -13.57 -22.87 8.30
CA VAL A 263 -12.24 -23.23 7.79
C VAL A 263 -11.71 -24.43 8.59
N ASP A 264 -11.41 -25.51 7.88
CA ASP A 264 -10.88 -26.74 8.47
C ASP A 264 -9.34 -26.67 8.53
N LEU A 265 -8.81 -26.50 9.75
CA LEU A 265 -7.37 -26.35 9.97
C LEU A 265 -6.56 -27.61 9.62
N ASP A 266 -7.15 -28.81 9.75
CA ASP A 266 -6.46 -30.06 9.39
C ASP A 266 -6.33 -30.18 7.87
N VAL A 267 -7.35 -29.72 7.13
CA VAL A 267 -7.29 -29.64 5.67
C VAL A 267 -6.28 -28.56 5.25
N VAL A 268 -6.27 -27.39 5.88
CA VAL A 268 -5.27 -26.34 5.59
C VAL A 268 -3.84 -26.85 5.85
N ASP A 269 -3.62 -27.61 6.93
CA ASP A 269 -2.29 -28.14 7.24
C ASP A 269 -1.82 -29.14 6.18
N GLN A 270 -2.71 -30.02 5.71
CA GLN A 270 -2.43 -30.96 4.61
C GLN A 270 -2.22 -30.24 3.27
N LEU A 271 -2.93 -29.14 3.01
CA LEU A 271 -2.68 -28.30 1.84
C LEU A 271 -1.32 -27.62 1.90
N LEU A 272 -0.86 -27.23 3.10
CA LEU A 272 0.50 -26.73 3.31
C LEU A 272 1.55 -27.81 3.09
N ASP A 273 1.32 -29.08 3.48
CA ASP A 273 2.21 -30.19 3.10
C ASP A 273 2.30 -30.31 1.57
N ALA A 274 1.14 -30.39 0.90
CA ALA A 274 1.09 -30.49 -0.55
C ALA A 274 1.75 -29.29 -1.26
N ALA A 275 1.62 -28.08 -0.71
CA ALA A 275 2.30 -26.90 -1.24
C ALA A 275 3.82 -26.97 -1.02
N LEU A 276 4.27 -27.37 0.18
CA LEU A 276 5.69 -27.46 0.52
C LEU A 276 6.41 -28.66 -0.14
N ASP A 277 5.67 -29.58 -0.75
CA ASP A 277 6.24 -30.58 -1.66
C ASP A 277 6.56 -29.98 -3.05
N GLU A 278 5.92 -28.86 -3.41
CA GLU A 278 6.09 -28.15 -4.69
C GLU A 278 7.00 -26.91 -4.62
N VAL A 279 7.17 -26.34 -3.42
CA VAL A 279 7.96 -25.12 -3.16
C VAL A 279 8.71 -25.20 -1.84
N ASP A 280 9.77 -24.37 -1.73
CA ASP A 280 10.58 -24.25 -0.53
C ASP A 280 9.86 -23.58 0.65
N ALA A 281 8.98 -22.63 0.35
CA ALA A 281 8.20 -21.90 1.34
C ALA A 281 6.90 -21.35 0.72
N VAL A 282 5.89 -21.16 1.55
CA VAL A 282 4.68 -20.40 1.21
C VAL A 282 4.78 -19.03 1.87
N ASP A 283 4.63 -17.95 1.10
CA ASP A 283 4.84 -16.58 1.57
C ASP A 283 3.55 -15.92 2.07
N VAL A 284 2.41 -16.25 1.45
CA VAL A 284 1.12 -15.62 1.75
C VAL A 284 0.00 -16.65 1.67
N ALA A 285 -0.90 -16.66 2.64
CA ALA A 285 -2.19 -17.34 2.55
C ALA A 285 -3.30 -16.31 2.29
N VAL A 286 -4.17 -16.59 1.31
CA VAL A 286 -5.29 -15.70 0.94
C VAL A 286 -6.62 -16.43 1.02
N LEU A 287 -7.59 -15.84 1.71
CA LEU A 287 -8.95 -16.34 1.85
C LEU A 287 -9.99 -15.28 1.43
N PRO A 288 -11.12 -15.65 0.81
CA PRO A 288 -12.08 -14.72 0.24
C PRO A 288 -12.90 -13.97 1.30
N GLU A 289 -13.79 -13.09 0.84
CA GLU A 289 -14.64 -12.25 1.69
C GLU A 289 -15.48 -13.06 2.67
N GLY A 290 -15.59 -12.55 3.92
CA GLY A 290 -16.51 -13.07 4.92
C GLY A 290 -16.31 -14.54 5.28
N CYS A 291 -15.15 -15.13 5.01
CA CYS A 291 -14.87 -16.54 5.31
C CYS A 291 -14.55 -16.77 6.80
N LEU A 292 -13.84 -15.83 7.44
CA LEU A 292 -13.46 -15.93 8.85
C LEU A 292 -14.35 -15.05 9.74
N GLU A 293 -14.53 -15.48 10.98
CA GLU A 293 -14.85 -14.61 12.12
C GLU A 293 -13.62 -14.39 13.00
N GLU A 294 -13.70 -13.45 13.95
CA GLU A 294 -12.55 -13.07 14.79
C GLU A 294 -11.98 -14.25 15.59
N SER A 295 -12.83 -15.18 16.01
CA SER A 295 -12.48 -16.42 16.72
C SER A 295 -11.58 -17.34 15.89
N ASP A 296 -11.68 -17.31 14.56
CA ASP A 296 -10.95 -18.22 13.67
C ASP A 296 -9.47 -17.82 13.50
N ILE A 297 -9.16 -16.53 13.68
CA ILE A 297 -7.87 -15.93 13.31
C ILE A 297 -6.72 -16.60 14.07
N ALA A 298 -6.82 -16.70 15.39
CA ALA A 298 -5.72 -17.17 16.23
C ALA A 298 -5.31 -18.62 15.92
N GLY A 299 -6.27 -19.50 15.65
CA GLY A 299 -6.02 -20.90 15.28
C GLY A 299 -5.30 -21.02 13.94
N LEU A 300 -5.77 -20.27 12.93
CA LEU A 300 -5.17 -20.23 11.60
C LEU A 300 -3.77 -19.63 11.62
N GLU A 301 -3.58 -18.48 12.26
CA GLU A 301 -2.26 -17.83 12.37
C GLU A 301 -1.24 -18.67 13.15
N ALA A 302 -1.68 -19.40 14.19
CA ALA A 302 -0.83 -20.35 14.88
C ALA A 302 -0.40 -21.50 13.97
N LEU A 303 -1.30 -22.02 13.11
CA LEU A 303 -0.96 -23.02 12.11
C LEU A 303 0.04 -22.45 11.08
N LEU A 304 -0.26 -21.29 10.50
CA LEU A 304 0.58 -20.64 9.51
C LEU A 304 1.99 -20.35 10.04
N ALA A 305 2.11 -19.87 11.28
CA ALA A 305 3.41 -19.63 11.92
C ALA A 305 4.23 -20.91 12.09
N ARG A 306 3.62 -22.02 12.54
CA ARG A 306 4.30 -23.32 12.63
C ARG A 306 4.82 -23.81 11.27
N ARG A 307 4.14 -23.40 10.20
CA ARG A 307 4.45 -23.80 8.82
C ARG A 307 5.29 -22.77 8.08
N GLY A 308 5.71 -21.72 8.79
CA GLY A 308 6.60 -20.69 8.28
C GLY A 308 5.96 -19.73 7.27
N VAL A 309 4.62 -19.62 7.25
CA VAL A 309 3.88 -18.69 6.38
C VAL A 309 3.75 -17.33 7.07
N PRO A 310 4.42 -16.28 6.60
CA PRO A 310 4.56 -15.04 7.35
C PRO A 310 3.42 -14.03 7.12
N MET A 311 2.51 -14.26 6.18
CA MET A 311 1.44 -13.32 5.85
C MET A 311 0.11 -14.02 5.61
N LEU A 312 -0.96 -13.42 6.14
CA LEU A 312 -2.35 -13.82 5.95
C LEU A 312 -3.14 -12.62 5.40
N VAL A 313 -3.94 -12.82 4.35
CA VAL A 313 -4.92 -11.85 3.86
C VAL A 313 -6.27 -12.54 3.76
N ALA A 314 -7.21 -12.22 4.65
CA ALA A 314 -8.46 -12.96 4.77
C ALA A 314 -9.67 -12.04 4.92
N GLY A 315 -10.79 -12.42 4.30
CA GLY A 315 -12.06 -11.73 4.51
C GLY A 315 -12.61 -12.04 5.90
N LEU A 316 -13.00 -10.99 6.62
CA LEU A 316 -13.37 -11.03 8.02
C LEU A 316 -14.81 -10.55 8.23
N ARG A 317 -15.60 -11.34 8.93
CA ARG A 317 -16.85 -10.93 9.57
C ARG A 317 -16.53 -10.38 10.95
N ILE A 318 -16.98 -9.16 11.22
CA ILE A 318 -16.69 -8.44 12.47
C ILE A 318 -17.98 -8.40 13.30
N ALA A 319 -17.89 -8.81 14.56
CA ALA A 319 -19.01 -8.76 15.47
C ALA A 319 -19.45 -7.30 15.73
N PRO A 320 -20.75 -7.05 16.01
CA PRO A 320 -21.20 -5.69 16.33
C PRO A 320 -20.62 -5.20 17.66
N ASP A 321 -20.10 -3.97 17.68
CA ASP A 321 -19.56 -3.29 18.87
C ASP A 321 -20.69 -2.71 19.76
N GLY A 322 -21.54 -3.61 20.26
CA GLY A 322 -22.57 -3.30 21.24
C GLY A 322 -24.02 -3.29 20.71
N PRO A 323 -25.00 -3.04 21.59
CA PRO A 323 -26.41 -3.18 21.26
C PRO A 323 -26.85 -2.20 20.17
N GLY A 324 -27.55 -2.69 19.15
CA GLY A 324 -28.11 -1.86 18.08
C GLY A 324 -27.12 -1.45 16.98
N ARG A 325 -25.85 -1.87 17.07
CA ARG A 325 -24.89 -1.76 15.97
C ARG A 325 -25.08 -2.90 14.98
N MET A 326 -24.81 -2.62 13.71
CA MET A 326 -24.74 -3.65 12.68
C MET A 326 -23.37 -4.35 12.76
N PRO A 327 -23.24 -5.62 12.35
CA PRO A 327 -21.93 -6.26 12.25
C PRO A 327 -21.08 -5.57 11.17
N GLY A 328 -19.78 -5.86 11.13
CA GLY A 328 -18.89 -5.39 10.07
C GLY A 328 -18.52 -6.50 9.09
N ASN A 329 -18.10 -6.09 7.89
CA ASN A 329 -17.39 -6.92 6.93
C ASN A 329 -16.12 -6.19 6.53
N GLY A 330 -15.01 -6.90 6.37
CA GLY A 330 -13.72 -6.30 6.08
C GLY A 330 -12.66 -7.31 5.71
N VAL A 331 -11.42 -6.87 5.78
CA VAL A 331 -10.23 -7.68 5.57
C VAL A 331 -9.37 -7.66 6.83
N HIS A 332 -8.89 -8.84 7.22
CA HIS A 332 -7.80 -9.04 8.16
C HIS A 332 -6.51 -9.26 7.37
N VAL A 333 -5.49 -8.48 7.69
CA VAL A 333 -4.13 -8.73 7.24
C VAL A 333 -3.29 -9.05 8.48
N GLY A 334 -2.79 -10.28 8.55
CA GLY A 334 -1.85 -10.73 9.57
C GLY A 334 -0.43 -10.72 9.01
N MET A 335 0.52 -10.19 9.76
CA MET A 335 1.94 -10.22 9.39
C MET A 335 2.80 -10.73 10.56
N LEU A 336 3.45 -11.87 10.36
CA LEU A 336 4.34 -12.48 11.33
C LEU A 336 5.71 -11.82 11.25
N ASN A 337 6.10 -11.16 12.34
CA ASN A 337 7.46 -10.65 12.51
C ASN A 337 8.14 -11.43 13.64
N GLY A 338 8.99 -12.39 13.27
CA GLY A 338 9.57 -13.38 14.16
C GLY A 338 8.51 -14.31 14.76
N ASN A 339 8.13 -14.11 16.02
CA ASN A 339 7.17 -14.97 16.72
C ASN A 339 5.89 -14.21 17.12
N THR A 340 5.69 -13.01 16.59
CA THR A 340 4.56 -12.14 16.95
C THR A 340 3.80 -11.75 15.69
N TRP A 341 2.48 -11.94 15.71
CA TRP A 341 1.59 -11.50 14.65
C TRP A 341 1.17 -10.04 14.89
N TRP A 342 1.20 -9.29 13.79
CA TRP A 342 0.69 -7.93 13.71
C TRP A 342 -0.59 -7.95 12.91
N HIS A 343 -1.66 -7.43 13.50
CA HIS A 343 -3.00 -7.49 12.93
C HIS A 343 -3.41 -6.13 12.40
N TYR A 344 -3.82 -6.09 11.14
CA TYR A 344 -4.31 -4.90 10.47
C TYR A 344 -5.70 -5.21 9.94
N ARG A 345 -6.63 -4.27 10.15
CA ARG A 345 -8.03 -4.44 9.75
C ARG A 345 -8.46 -3.26 8.89
N GLN A 346 -9.30 -3.55 7.90
CA GLN A 346 -9.96 -2.54 7.08
C GLN A 346 -11.39 -2.99 6.82
N HIS A 347 -12.35 -2.12 7.07
CA HIS A 347 -13.74 -2.38 6.74
C HIS A 347 -13.96 -2.28 5.23
N LYS A 348 -14.87 -3.11 4.72
CA LYS A 348 -15.45 -2.98 3.39
C LYS A 348 -16.15 -1.61 3.29
N HIS A 349 -15.95 -0.89 2.19
CA HIS A 349 -16.44 0.48 2.04
C HIS A 349 -17.84 0.55 1.42
N HIS A 350 -18.26 -0.48 0.69
CA HIS A 350 -19.54 -0.51 -0.02
C HIS A 350 -20.35 -1.75 0.30
N ARG A 351 -21.61 -1.57 0.69
CA ARG A 351 -22.56 -2.69 0.82
C ARG A 351 -22.84 -3.31 -0.53
N TRP A 352 -22.82 -4.63 -0.57
CA TRP A 352 -23.39 -5.37 -1.66
C TRP A 352 -24.93 -5.43 -1.52
N PHE A 353 -25.65 -5.41 -2.64
CA PHE A 353 -27.05 -5.80 -2.67
C PHE A 353 -27.29 -6.90 -3.69
N LEU A 354 -28.22 -7.78 -3.37
CA LEU A 354 -28.75 -8.82 -4.23
C LEU A 354 -30.07 -8.36 -4.84
N ASP A 355 -30.14 -8.33 -6.17
CA ASP A 355 -31.40 -8.16 -6.90
C ASP A 355 -32.03 -9.50 -7.29
N ALA A 356 -33.18 -9.46 -7.96
CA ALA A 356 -33.88 -10.65 -8.44
C ALA A 356 -32.99 -11.55 -9.31
N GLY A 357 -32.18 -10.94 -10.18
CA GLY A 357 -31.29 -11.68 -11.08
C GLY A 357 -30.20 -12.42 -10.33
N GLN A 358 -29.58 -11.79 -9.33
CA GLN A 358 -28.58 -12.44 -8.49
C GLN A 358 -29.18 -13.50 -7.57
N VAL A 359 -30.37 -13.26 -7.00
CA VAL A 359 -31.11 -14.25 -6.19
C VAL A 359 -31.39 -15.52 -7.01
N GLU A 360 -31.86 -15.36 -8.25
CA GLU A 360 -32.05 -16.48 -9.18
C GLU A 360 -30.71 -17.11 -9.58
N GLN A 361 -29.71 -16.31 -9.94
CA GLN A 361 -28.40 -16.79 -10.37
C GLN A 361 -27.73 -17.66 -9.30
N TYR A 362 -27.78 -17.29 -8.03
CA TYR A 362 -27.18 -18.09 -6.95
C TYR A 362 -28.11 -19.16 -6.38
N ASN A 363 -29.33 -19.33 -6.93
CA ASN A 363 -30.36 -20.24 -6.44
C ASN A 363 -30.59 -20.09 -4.91
N ILE A 364 -30.86 -18.86 -4.46
CA ILE A 364 -31.13 -18.50 -3.05
C ILE A 364 -32.57 -17.99 -2.83
N ALA A 365 -33.48 -18.26 -3.76
CA ALA A 365 -34.84 -17.70 -3.76
C ALA A 365 -35.76 -18.22 -2.64
N GLY A 366 -35.48 -19.40 -2.10
CA GLY A 366 -36.13 -19.98 -0.92
C GLY A 366 -35.69 -19.32 0.39
N ALA A 367 -34.49 -18.73 0.45
CA ALA A 367 -34.05 -17.92 1.59
C ALA A 367 -34.40 -16.42 1.43
N LEU A 368 -34.13 -15.86 0.25
CA LEU A 368 -34.29 -14.44 -0.05
C LEU A 368 -35.27 -14.27 -1.22
N HIS A 369 -36.44 -13.68 -0.97
CA HIS A 369 -37.47 -13.54 -2.00
C HIS A 369 -37.00 -12.62 -3.16
N PRO A 370 -37.10 -13.03 -4.44
CA PRO A 370 -36.56 -12.27 -5.59
C PRO A 370 -37.26 -10.93 -5.83
N GLY A 371 -38.50 -10.77 -5.34
CA GLY A 371 -39.23 -9.49 -5.38
C GLY A 371 -38.77 -8.44 -4.35
N VAL A 372 -37.68 -8.67 -3.63
CA VAL A 372 -37.09 -7.75 -2.66
C VAL A 372 -35.63 -7.52 -3.03
N ARG A 373 -35.16 -6.26 -3.00
CA ARG A 373 -33.73 -5.94 -3.06
C ARG A 373 -33.10 -6.18 -1.68
N TRP A 374 -32.16 -7.10 -1.58
CA TRP A 374 -31.55 -7.47 -0.31
C TRP A 374 -30.20 -6.82 -0.14
N TRP A 375 -30.09 -5.87 0.78
CA TRP A 375 -28.83 -5.25 1.15
C TRP A 375 -28.10 -6.08 2.19
N GLU A 376 -26.79 -6.13 2.10
CA GLU A 376 -25.95 -6.73 3.13
C GLU A 376 -26.13 -6.01 4.48
N GLU A 377 -26.39 -6.78 5.54
CA GLU A 377 -26.44 -6.29 6.91
C GLU A 377 -25.01 -6.03 7.41
N MET A 378 -24.44 -4.87 7.10
CA MET A 378 -23.15 -4.46 7.65
C MET A 378 -23.07 -2.95 7.95
N GLU A 379 -22.29 -2.53 8.95
CA GLU A 379 -21.93 -1.12 9.16
C GLU A 379 -20.96 -0.64 8.06
N ILE A 380 -21.11 0.61 7.61
CA ILE A 380 -20.16 1.28 6.71
C ILE A 380 -19.50 2.42 7.49
N PRO A 381 -18.33 2.20 8.09
CA PRO A 381 -17.62 3.24 8.81
C PRO A 381 -16.95 4.24 7.86
N ALA A 382 -16.30 5.26 8.42
CA ALA A 382 -15.46 6.18 7.64
C ALA A 382 -14.40 5.39 6.85
N ARG A 383 -14.25 5.72 5.57
CA ARG A 383 -13.37 5.00 4.64
C ARG A 383 -11.90 5.29 4.97
N SER A 384 -11.09 4.25 4.93
CA SER A 384 -9.62 4.33 4.94
C SER A 384 -9.05 3.16 4.14
N VAL A 385 -7.89 3.37 3.52
CA VAL A 385 -7.19 2.32 2.77
C VAL A 385 -5.85 2.02 3.44
N ASN A 386 -5.64 0.78 3.84
CA ASN A 386 -4.34 0.29 4.29
C ASN A 386 -3.45 -0.01 3.08
N VAL A 387 -2.24 0.56 3.08
CA VAL A 387 -1.20 0.24 2.11
C VAL A 387 -0.01 -0.32 2.86
N PHE A 388 0.44 -1.51 2.46
CA PHE A 388 1.53 -2.22 3.11
C PHE A 388 2.78 -2.19 2.23
N GLU A 389 3.86 -1.64 2.75
CA GLU A 389 5.18 -1.71 2.14
C GLU A 389 5.98 -2.85 2.77
N LEU A 390 6.27 -3.88 1.97
CA LEU A 390 6.87 -5.14 2.45
C LEU A 390 8.41 -5.19 2.29
N GLY A 391 9.01 -4.13 1.75
CA GLY A 391 10.40 -4.09 1.29
C GLY A 391 10.55 -4.43 -0.19
N GLY A 392 11.74 -4.19 -0.76
CA GLY A 392 12.05 -4.51 -2.17
C GLY A 392 11.18 -3.79 -3.22
N GLY A 393 10.60 -2.65 -2.86
CA GLY A 393 9.67 -1.90 -3.73
C GLY A 393 8.28 -2.54 -3.88
N ILE A 394 7.94 -3.52 -3.05
CA ILE A 394 6.64 -4.20 -3.08
C ILE A 394 5.65 -3.47 -2.17
N THR A 395 4.51 -3.10 -2.75
CA THR A 395 3.36 -2.56 -2.01
C THR A 395 2.09 -3.35 -2.26
N VAL A 396 1.34 -3.59 -1.20
CA VAL A 396 0.10 -4.37 -1.22
C VAL A 396 -1.04 -3.50 -0.71
N ALA A 397 -2.18 -3.56 -1.40
CA ALA A 397 -3.46 -3.07 -0.90
C ALA A 397 -4.51 -4.18 -1.02
N ALA A 398 -5.50 -4.17 -0.13
CA ALA A 398 -6.62 -5.10 -0.19
C ALA A 398 -7.97 -4.36 -0.20
N VAL A 399 -8.90 -4.85 -1.00
CA VAL A 399 -10.27 -4.33 -1.13
C VAL A 399 -11.27 -5.48 -1.13
N VAL A 400 -12.52 -5.21 -0.76
CA VAL A 400 -13.53 -6.25 -0.55
C VAL A 400 -14.70 -6.08 -1.53
N CYS A 401 -14.85 -7.06 -2.43
CA CYS A 401 -15.95 -7.20 -3.39
C CYS A 401 -16.39 -5.90 -4.07
N GLU A 402 -17.50 -5.33 -3.62
CA GLU A 402 -18.11 -4.14 -4.21
C GLU A 402 -17.14 -2.94 -4.25
N ASP A 403 -16.15 -2.89 -3.36
CA ASP A 403 -15.10 -1.87 -3.35
C ASP A 403 -14.29 -1.84 -4.66
N LEU A 404 -14.11 -2.99 -5.31
CA LEU A 404 -13.45 -3.05 -6.63
C LEU A 404 -14.33 -2.42 -7.73
N ALA A 405 -15.66 -2.55 -7.62
CA ALA A 405 -16.60 -2.11 -8.67
C ALA A 405 -16.84 -0.60 -8.68
N ARG A 406 -16.49 0.09 -7.59
CA ARG A 406 -16.79 1.52 -7.41
C ARG A 406 -15.61 2.37 -7.83
N LEU A 407 -15.81 3.16 -8.87
CA LEU A 407 -14.85 4.16 -9.33
C LEU A 407 -15.01 5.46 -8.52
N ASP A 408 -14.78 5.36 -7.21
CA ASP A 408 -14.90 6.47 -6.27
C ASP A 408 -13.51 6.92 -5.78
N GLY A 409 -13.46 7.65 -4.65
CA GLY A 409 -12.20 8.11 -4.05
C GLY A 409 -11.24 6.98 -3.66
N VAL A 410 -11.71 5.76 -3.37
CA VAL A 410 -10.84 4.61 -3.06
C VAL A 410 -10.13 4.15 -4.34
N ALA A 411 -10.86 3.99 -5.44
CA ALA A 411 -10.28 3.62 -6.72
C ALA A 411 -9.29 4.69 -7.21
N GLU A 412 -9.63 5.98 -7.12
CA GLU A 412 -8.70 7.04 -7.50
C GLU A 412 -7.45 7.09 -6.61
N LEU A 413 -7.57 6.82 -5.31
CA LEU A 413 -6.42 6.70 -4.41
C LEU A 413 -5.49 5.54 -4.82
N LEU A 414 -6.05 4.35 -5.09
CA LEU A 414 -5.27 3.21 -5.57
C LEU A 414 -4.61 3.50 -6.92
N ARG A 415 -5.27 4.24 -7.81
CA ARG A 415 -4.68 4.66 -9.09
C ARG A 415 -3.59 5.73 -8.94
N ALA A 416 -3.71 6.58 -7.93
CA ALA A 416 -2.70 7.61 -7.64
C ALA A 416 -1.41 6.97 -7.10
N ILE A 417 -1.52 6.09 -6.10
CA ILE A 417 -0.40 5.39 -5.47
C ILE A 417 0.20 4.37 -6.45
N GLY A 418 -0.67 3.54 -7.03
CA GLY A 418 -0.33 2.39 -7.85
C GLY A 418 0.37 1.26 -7.14
N PRO A 419 -0.27 0.61 -6.15
CA PRO A 419 0.31 -0.52 -5.43
C PRO A 419 0.84 -1.60 -6.37
N THR A 420 1.89 -2.32 -5.98
CA THR A 420 2.44 -3.44 -6.77
C THR A 420 1.37 -4.50 -7.02
N ILE A 421 0.57 -4.81 -6.00
CA ILE A 421 -0.57 -5.71 -6.11
C ILE A 421 -1.79 -5.19 -5.31
N VAL A 422 -2.97 -5.35 -5.90
CA VAL A 422 -4.25 -5.19 -5.24
C VAL A 422 -4.92 -6.57 -5.10
N VAL A 423 -5.17 -6.99 -3.87
CA VAL A 423 -5.87 -8.25 -3.56
C VAL A 423 -7.35 -7.95 -3.32
N THR A 424 -8.22 -8.50 -4.14
CA THR A 424 -9.68 -8.35 -4.03
C THR A 424 -10.30 -9.62 -3.48
N LEU A 425 -10.91 -9.53 -2.31
CA LEU A 425 -11.58 -10.64 -1.64
C LEU A 425 -13.07 -10.57 -1.94
N LEU A 426 -13.68 -11.66 -2.42
CA LEU A 426 -15.05 -11.63 -2.96
C LEU A 426 -15.96 -12.72 -2.37
N LEU A 427 -17.21 -12.35 -2.15
CA LEU A 427 -18.36 -13.23 -1.99
C LEU A 427 -19.23 -13.13 -3.25
N ASP A 428 -18.70 -13.61 -4.38
CA ASP A 428 -19.37 -13.56 -5.69
C ASP A 428 -19.21 -14.89 -6.45
N GLY A 429 -19.94 -15.07 -7.56
CA GLY A 429 -19.76 -16.19 -8.48
C GLY A 429 -18.37 -16.25 -9.15
N PRO A 430 -18.21 -17.08 -10.20
CA PRO A 430 -16.92 -17.37 -10.81
C PRO A 430 -16.17 -16.13 -11.30
N GLN A 431 -14.84 -16.11 -11.14
CA GLN A 431 -13.97 -14.97 -11.48
C GLN A 431 -13.54 -15.01 -12.95
N LEU A 432 -14.47 -14.68 -13.85
CA LEU A 432 -14.29 -14.81 -15.31
C LEU A 432 -13.90 -13.50 -15.96
N ALA A 433 -13.12 -13.58 -17.04
CA ALA A 433 -12.72 -12.47 -17.90
C ALA A 433 -13.91 -11.70 -18.49
N SER A 434 -15.06 -12.36 -18.64
CA SER A 434 -16.30 -11.78 -19.16
C SER A 434 -17.16 -11.08 -18.10
N ARG A 435 -16.81 -11.18 -16.81
CA ARG A 435 -17.60 -10.64 -15.71
C ARG A 435 -17.08 -9.28 -15.24
N TRP A 436 -17.88 -8.61 -14.41
CA TRP A 436 -17.60 -7.28 -13.92
C TRP A 436 -16.24 -7.18 -13.22
N THR A 437 -15.83 -8.20 -12.46
CA THR A 437 -14.55 -8.20 -11.71
C THR A 437 -13.36 -7.99 -12.64
N ALA A 438 -13.32 -8.68 -13.78
CA ALA A 438 -12.29 -8.53 -14.80
C ALA A 438 -12.21 -7.10 -15.37
N ARG A 439 -13.37 -6.46 -15.61
CA ARG A 439 -13.44 -5.08 -16.11
C ARG A 439 -12.81 -4.09 -15.14
N TYR A 440 -13.13 -4.18 -13.86
CA TYR A 440 -12.61 -3.23 -12.86
C TYR A 440 -11.19 -3.57 -12.40
N ALA A 441 -10.80 -4.84 -12.38
CA ALA A 441 -9.40 -5.23 -12.24
C ALA A 441 -8.55 -4.64 -13.37
N GLY A 442 -9.08 -4.61 -14.60
CA GLY A 442 -8.45 -3.94 -15.74
C GLY A 442 -8.17 -2.45 -15.51
N VAL A 443 -9.06 -1.73 -14.81
CA VAL A 443 -8.83 -0.30 -14.49
C VAL A 443 -7.52 -0.11 -13.73
N LEU A 444 -7.28 -0.90 -12.69
CA LEU A 444 -6.05 -0.82 -11.87
C LEU A 444 -4.83 -1.43 -12.59
N ALA A 445 -5.04 -2.49 -13.35
CA ALA A 445 -3.95 -3.17 -14.04
C ALA A 445 -3.44 -2.45 -15.27
N ASP A 446 -4.28 -1.66 -15.93
CA ASP A 446 -3.89 -0.88 -17.10
C ASP A 446 -3.45 0.54 -16.71
N ASP A 447 -4.06 1.15 -15.68
CA ASP A 447 -3.60 2.41 -15.05
C ASP A 447 -3.85 2.38 -13.53
N PRO A 448 -2.83 2.12 -12.69
CA PRO A 448 -1.44 2.54 -12.93
C PRO A 448 -0.47 1.40 -13.26
N GLY A 449 -0.97 0.19 -13.55
CA GLY A 449 -0.13 -0.98 -13.82
C GLY A 449 -0.05 -1.98 -12.68
N SER A 450 -0.99 -1.95 -11.73
CA SER A 450 -0.97 -2.88 -10.59
C SER A 450 -1.25 -4.33 -11.03
N ALA A 451 -0.62 -5.32 -10.39
CA ALA A 451 -1.18 -6.67 -10.44
C ALA A 451 -2.50 -6.69 -9.65
N VAL A 452 -3.49 -7.45 -10.13
CA VAL A 452 -4.77 -7.63 -9.43
C VAL A 452 -5.06 -9.11 -9.29
N LEU A 453 -5.21 -9.56 -8.05
CA LEU A 453 -5.64 -10.91 -7.70
C LEU A 453 -7.06 -10.82 -7.13
N THR A 454 -8.03 -11.46 -7.78
CA THR A 454 -9.37 -11.65 -7.22
C THR A 454 -9.50 -13.07 -6.69
N LEU A 455 -10.11 -13.27 -5.52
CA LEU A 455 -10.42 -14.59 -4.97
C LEU A 455 -11.86 -14.62 -4.44
N THR A 456 -12.64 -15.62 -4.87
CA THR A 456 -13.96 -15.93 -4.31
C THR A 456 -14.00 -17.32 -3.69
N ALA A 457 -14.99 -17.55 -2.83
CA ALA A 457 -15.30 -18.86 -2.29
C ALA A 457 -15.73 -19.84 -3.39
N TYR A 458 -15.22 -21.07 -3.38
CA TYR A 458 -15.62 -22.11 -4.33
C TYR A 458 -17.10 -22.45 -4.19
N GLY A 459 -17.66 -22.38 -2.97
CA GLY A 459 -19.09 -22.49 -2.74
C GLY A 459 -19.89 -21.45 -3.53
N MET A 460 -19.44 -20.19 -3.61
CA MET A 460 -20.15 -19.17 -4.39
C MET A 460 -20.02 -19.39 -5.90
N ALA A 461 -18.81 -19.75 -6.36
CA ALA A 461 -18.58 -20.08 -7.76
C ALA A 461 -19.51 -21.22 -8.23
N THR A 462 -19.65 -22.25 -7.41
CA THR A 462 -20.54 -23.40 -7.69
C THR A 462 -22.03 -23.09 -7.51
N ARG A 463 -22.42 -22.11 -6.69
CA ARG A 463 -23.84 -21.68 -6.59
C ARG A 463 -24.32 -20.90 -7.82
N SER A 464 -23.42 -20.18 -8.47
CA SER A 464 -23.74 -19.36 -9.65
C SER A 464 -24.17 -20.22 -10.85
N ARG A 465 -25.43 -20.07 -11.27
CA ARG A 465 -26.06 -20.75 -12.41
C ARG A 465 -26.85 -19.75 -13.27
N PRO A 466 -26.17 -18.81 -13.96
CA PRO A 466 -26.86 -17.91 -14.89
C PRO A 466 -27.49 -18.69 -16.04
N ARG A 467 -28.66 -18.25 -16.50
CA ARG A 467 -29.39 -18.94 -17.59
C ARG A 467 -28.55 -18.96 -18.87
N GLY A 468 -28.44 -20.14 -19.49
CA GLY A 468 -27.73 -20.33 -20.75
C GLY A 468 -26.20 -20.29 -20.65
N VAL A 469 -25.64 -20.20 -19.44
CA VAL A 469 -24.18 -20.18 -19.22
C VAL A 469 -23.79 -21.43 -18.42
N PRO A 470 -22.77 -22.19 -18.85
CA PRO A 470 -22.33 -23.37 -18.12
C PRO A 470 -21.75 -22.98 -16.74
N PRO A 471 -21.90 -23.87 -15.72
CA PRO A 471 -21.18 -23.76 -14.46
C PRO A 471 -19.67 -23.56 -14.67
N SER A 472 -19.05 -22.75 -13.82
CA SER A 472 -17.59 -22.58 -13.81
C SER A 472 -17.04 -22.70 -12.38
N GLY A 473 -15.92 -23.42 -12.25
CA GLY A 473 -15.16 -23.56 -11.01
C GLY A 473 -14.03 -22.54 -10.87
N VAL A 474 -14.05 -21.45 -11.65
CA VAL A 474 -13.03 -20.39 -11.58
C VAL A 474 -13.18 -19.59 -10.30
N VAL A 475 -12.30 -19.87 -9.33
CA VAL A 475 -12.30 -19.27 -7.99
C VAL A 475 -11.46 -18.00 -7.92
N ALA A 476 -10.49 -17.84 -8.82
CA ALA A 476 -9.62 -16.69 -8.84
C ALA A 476 -9.34 -16.20 -10.25
N MET A 477 -8.94 -14.94 -10.35
CA MET A 477 -8.44 -14.34 -11.58
C MET A 477 -7.23 -13.48 -11.23
N TRP A 478 -6.23 -13.57 -12.08
CA TRP A 478 -5.07 -12.70 -12.07
C TRP A 478 -5.11 -11.78 -13.29
N LYS A 479 -4.82 -10.49 -13.11
CA LYS A 479 -4.57 -9.56 -14.21
C LYS A 479 -3.34 -8.72 -13.88
N ASP A 480 -2.40 -8.62 -14.81
CA ASP A 480 -1.24 -7.74 -14.71
C ASP A 480 -1.02 -7.00 -16.05
N PRO A 481 -0.24 -5.90 -16.06
CA PRO A 481 0.03 -5.15 -17.30
C PRO A 481 0.91 -5.91 -18.29
N SER A 482 1.71 -6.88 -17.84
CA SER A 482 2.77 -7.51 -18.65
C SER A 482 2.30 -8.75 -19.42
N ARG A 483 1.47 -9.59 -18.80
CA ARG A 483 1.00 -10.89 -19.32
C ARG A 483 -0.51 -10.96 -19.51
N GLY A 484 -1.23 -9.89 -19.15
CA GLY A 484 -2.68 -9.82 -19.32
C GLY A 484 -3.42 -10.61 -18.25
N MET A 485 -4.49 -11.28 -18.65
CA MET A 485 -5.45 -11.91 -17.74
C MET A 485 -5.32 -13.43 -17.71
N ARG A 486 -5.50 -14.03 -16.54
CA ARG A 486 -5.52 -15.47 -16.33
C ARG A 486 -6.65 -15.86 -15.37
N GLU A 487 -7.60 -16.65 -15.85
CA GLU A 487 -8.60 -17.34 -15.03
C GLU A 487 -7.97 -18.54 -14.33
N ILE A 488 -8.31 -18.75 -13.05
CA ILE A 488 -7.71 -19.76 -12.18
C ILE A 488 -8.83 -20.65 -11.62
N PRO A 489 -9.05 -21.84 -12.21
CA PRO A 489 -10.02 -22.80 -11.70
C PRO A 489 -9.55 -23.50 -10.43
N LEU A 490 -10.51 -23.95 -9.63
CA LEU A 490 -10.31 -25.04 -8.69
C LEU A 490 -10.75 -26.33 -9.38
N GLU A 491 -9.80 -27.24 -9.63
CA GLU A 491 -10.07 -28.52 -10.29
C GLU A 491 -10.89 -29.47 -9.41
N ASN A 492 -11.56 -30.44 -10.04
CA ASN A 492 -12.27 -31.48 -9.31
C ASN A 492 -11.34 -32.20 -8.34
N GLY A 493 -11.77 -32.28 -7.08
CA GLY A 493 -11.03 -32.91 -5.98
C GLY A 493 -9.94 -32.05 -5.34
N ALA A 494 -9.65 -30.85 -5.87
CA ALA A 494 -8.76 -29.89 -5.23
C ALA A 494 -9.50 -29.08 -4.16
N GLN A 495 -8.76 -28.64 -3.14
CA GLN A 495 -9.26 -27.80 -2.04
C GLN A 495 -8.52 -26.47 -1.92
N GLY A 496 -7.39 -26.31 -2.62
CA GLY A 496 -6.63 -25.07 -2.67
C GLY A 496 -5.83 -24.94 -3.96
N VAL A 497 -5.24 -23.76 -4.16
CA VAL A 497 -4.38 -23.46 -5.31
C VAL A 497 -3.10 -22.80 -4.82
N LEU A 498 -1.94 -23.29 -5.26
CA LEU A 498 -0.65 -22.64 -5.07
C LEU A 498 -0.32 -21.81 -6.32
N LEU A 499 -0.23 -20.50 -6.16
CA LEU A 499 0.25 -19.58 -7.19
C LEU A 499 1.73 -19.29 -6.99
N LYS A 500 2.48 -19.34 -8.09
CA LYS A 500 3.87 -18.87 -8.16
C LYS A 500 3.88 -17.56 -8.92
N ALA A 501 4.28 -16.48 -8.27
CA ALA A 501 4.42 -15.15 -8.86
C ALA A 501 5.90 -14.75 -8.88
N SER A 502 6.34 -13.99 -9.88
CA SER A 502 7.72 -13.54 -10.01
C SER A 502 7.82 -12.03 -10.03
N PHE A 503 8.90 -11.52 -9.44
CA PHE A 503 9.21 -10.10 -9.39
C PHE A 503 10.14 -9.72 -10.56
N GLY A 504 9.74 -8.72 -11.33
CA GLY A 504 10.55 -8.09 -12.37
C GLY A 504 10.93 -6.66 -12.00
N ARG A 505 11.98 -6.12 -12.62
CA ARG A 505 12.22 -4.67 -12.61
C ARG A 505 11.32 -4.01 -13.65
N ALA A 506 10.76 -2.87 -13.29
CA ALA A 506 9.90 -2.07 -14.15
C ALA A 506 10.42 -0.64 -14.23
N PRO A 507 10.37 0.00 -15.41
CA PRO A 507 10.67 1.40 -15.56
C PRO A 507 9.56 2.28 -14.95
N ARG A 508 9.96 3.34 -14.25
CA ARG A 508 9.12 4.49 -13.93
C ARG A 508 9.31 5.59 -14.95
N TYR A 509 8.20 6.12 -15.44
CA TYR A 509 8.18 7.21 -16.41
C TYR A 509 7.68 8.50 -15.79
N ALA A 510 8.21 9.63 -16.25
CA ALA A 510 7.54 10.92 -16.15
C ALA A 510 7.34 11.50 -17.55
N ALA A 511 6.18 12.11 -17.78
CA ALA A 511 5.80 12.71 -19.05
C ALA A 511 6.55 14.03 -19.33
N ASP A 512 7.33 14.53 -18.38
CA ASP A 512 8.03 15.81 -18.44
C ASP A 512 9.40 15.76 -19.14
N GLY A 513 9.78 14.60 -19.68
CA GLY A 513 11.03 14.41 -20.42
C GLY A 513 12.22 13.99 -19.55
N ARG A 514 12.02 13.76 -18.24
CA ARG A 514 13.05 13.11 -17.42
C ARG A 514 13.28 11.66 -17.87
N ARG A 515 14.51 11.18 -17.74
CA ARG A 515 14.87 9.79 -18.10
C ARG A 515 14.11 8.78 -17.22
N PRO A 516 13.61 7.67 -17.79
CA PRO A 516 13.02 6.61 -17.00
C PRO A 516 14.01 5.98 -16.02
N MET A 517 13.50 5.48 -14.90
CA MET A 517 14.28 4.81 -13.85
C MET A 517 13.79 3.38 -13.63
N ASP A 518 14.69 2.39 -13.66
CA ASP A 518 14.35 0.96 -13.47
C ASP A 518 14.33 0.57 -11.97
N ASP A 519 13.50 1.29 -11.20
CA ASP A 519 13.39 1.22 -9.75
C ASP A 519 11.97 0.90 -9.23
N ALA A 520 11.06 0.47 -10.13
CA ALA A 520 9.78 -0.13 -9.75
C ALA A 520 9.83 -1.67 -9.84
N THR A 521 8.87 -2.32 -9.19
CA THR A 521 8.74 -3.78 -9.14
C THR A 521 7.48 -4.22 -9.89
N ASP A 522 7.66 -5.02 -10.93
CA ASP A 522 6.60 -5.78 -11.63
C ASP A 522 6.30 -7.09 -10.92
N LEU A 523 5.05 -7.53 -11.02
CA LEU A 523 4.59 -8.80 -10.49
C LEU A 523 3.72 -9.50 -11.53
N TYR A 524 4.05 -10.74 -11.84
CA TYR A 524 3.29 -11.56 -12.78
C TYR A 524 3.29 -13.03 -12.37
N VAL A 525 2.21 -13.75 -12.71
CA VAL A 525 2.10 -15.19 -12.41
C VAL A 525 2.95 -16.00 -13.39
N THR A 526 3.73 -16.93 -12.84
CA THR A 526 4.56 -17.89 -13.58
C THR A 526 4.05 -19.32 -13.46
N GLY A 527 3.35 -19.67 -12.38
CA GLY A 527 2.84 -21.03 -12.15
C GLY A 527 1.53 -21.06 -11.36
N VAL A 528 0.75 -22.11 -11.60
CA VAL A 528 -0.50 -22.41 -10.88
C VAL A 528 -0.51 -23.93 -10.65
N HIS A 529 -0.60 -24.34 -9.39
CA HIS A 529 -0.63 -25.74 -8.98
C HIS A 529 -1.88 -26.01 -8.14
N GLN A 530 -2.57 -27.11 -8.43
CA GLN A 530 -3.80 -27.50 -7.75
C GLN A 530 -3.47 -28.39 -6.57
N LEU A 531 -3.92 -28.00 -5.38
CA LEU A 531 -3.60 -28.69 -4.14
C LEU A 531 -4.74 -29.61 -3.73
N ARG A 532 -4.38 -30.86 -3.41
CA ARG A 532 -5.31 -31.92 -3.03
C ARG A 532 -4.89 -32.51 -1.71
N VAL A 533 -5.86 -32.73 -0.84
CA VAL A 533 -5.62 -33.47 0.40
C VAL A 533 -5.53 -34.97 0.12
N ALA A 534 -4.43 -35.60 0.54
CA ALA A 534 -4.22 -37.04 0.40
C ALA A 534 -4.86 -37.82 1.57
N PRO A 535 -5.67 -38.86 1.32
CA PRO A 535 -6.18 -39.69 2.40
C PRO A 535 -5.05 -40.49 3.07
N GLY A 536 -4.81 -40.28 4.37
CA GLY A 536 -4.08 -41.23 5.22
C GLY A 536 -2.56 -41.03 5.39
N GLN A 537 -1.98 -39.89 5.00
CA GLN A 537 -0.59 -39.56 5.31
C GLN A 537 -0.50 -38.15 5.91
N HIS A 538 -0.91 -38.01 7.16
CA HIS A 538 -0.51 -36.84 7.95
C HIS A 538 0.72 -37.23 8.77
N THR A 539 1.89 -36.77 8.32
CA THR A 539 3.12 -36.86 9.12
C THR A 539 3.36 -35.47 9.67
N PRO A 540 3.12 -35.20 10.97
CA PRO A 540 3.38 -33.89 11.53
C PRO A 540 4.85 -33.52 11.29
N ARG A 541 5.13 -32.55 10.41
CA ARG A 541 6.49 -32.03 10.26
C ARG A 541 6.82 -31.22 11.52
N PRO A 542 7.90 -31.55 12.26
CA PRO A 542 8.31 -30.75 13.41
C PRO A 542 8.84 -29.40 12.94
N GLY A 543 8.14 -28.34 13.30
CA GLY A 543 8.53 -26.94 13.04
C GLY A 543 7.86 -26.03 14.05
N ALA A 544 8.28 -26.11 15.33
CA ALA A 544 7.69 -25.28 16.36
C ALA A 544 8.31 -23.88 16.35
N VAL A 545 7.85 -23.01 15.44
CA VAL A 545 7.86 -21.58 15.76
C VAL A 545 6.73 -21.38 16.77
N THR A 546 7.05 -21.41 18.06
CA THR A 546 6.09 -21.06 19.11
C THR A 546 5.83 -19.56 19.01
N THR A 547 4.62 -19.19 18.57
CA THR A 547 4.17 -17.80 18.61
C THR A 547 4.10 -17.35 20.08
N GLN A 548 4.58 -16.14 20.35
CA GLN A 548 4.40 -15.54 21.68
C GLN A 548 2.98 -14.96 21.71
N THR A 549 2.13 -15.51 22.58
CA THR A 549 0.77 -15.03 22.85
C THR A 549 0.73 -13.79 23.76
N GLY A 550 1.84 -13.07 23.89
CA GLY A 550 1.92 -11.84 24.69
C GLY A 550 1.48 -10.61 23.89
N GLU A 551 1.05 -9.55 24.59
CA GLU A 551 0.77 -8.26 23.96
C GLU A 551 1.95 -7.78 23.13
N CYS A 552 1.66 -7.30 21.92
CA CYS A 552 2.67 -6.69 21.09
C CYS A 552 3.24 -5.45 21.80
N PRO A 553 4.57 -5.28 21.89
CA PRO A 553 5.14 -4.21 22.71
C PRO A 553 4.90 -2.81 22.14
N LEU A 554 4.47 -2.72 20.88
CA LEU A 554 4.15 -1.50 20.15
C LEU A 554 2.83 -1.72 19.39
N ASP A 555 2.13 -0.65 19.01
CA ASP A 555 1.04 -0.74 18.02
C ASP A 555 1.58 -0.74 16.57
N THR A 556 0.69 -0.96 15.59
CA THR A 556 1.06 -1.13 14.18
C THR A 556 1.70 0.12 13.56
N VAL A 557 1.27 1.30 14.00
CA VAL A 557 1.83 2.59 13.57
C VAL A 557 3.21 2.75 14.19
N GLU A 558 3.35 2.48 15.50
CA GLU A 558 4.61 2.55 16.22
C GLU A 558 5.66 1.58 15.68
N LEU A 559 5.26 0.36 15.28
CA LEU A 559 6.16 -0.55 14.58
C LEU A 559 6.66 0.04 13.26
N SER A 560 5.76 0.65 12.48
CA SER A 560 6.12 1.29 11.22
C SER A 560 7.12 2.44 11.45
N VAL A 561 6.97 3.19 12.54
CA VAL A 561 7.93 4.23 12.95
C VAL A 561 9.28 3.61 13.33
N LEU A 562 9.30 2.59 14.21
CA LEU A 562 10.54 1.90 14.59
C LEU A 562 11.27 1.33 13.38
N TRP A 563 10.53 0.72 12.45
CA TRP A 563 11.06 0.19 11.20
C TRP A 563 11.69 1.28 10.34
N SER A 564 11.03 2.42 10.22
CA SER A 564 11.51 3.56 9.42
C SER A 564 12.86 4.09 9.91
N TRP A 565 13.04 4.19 11.22
CA TRP A 565 14.31 4.61 11.82
C TRP A 565 15.40 3.55 11.70
N ALA A 566 15.07 2.27 11.82
CA ALA A 566 16.02 1.18 11.60
C ALA A 566 16.49 1.10 10.13
N GLU A 567 15.61 1.37 9.17
CA GLU A 567 16.00 1.48 7.76
C GLU A 567 16.84 2.73 7.51
N GLY A 568 16.47 3.87 8.10
CA GLY A 568 17.29 5.08 8.07
C GLY A 568 18.71 4.81 8.55
N PHE A 569 18.86 4.07 9.66
CA PHE A 569 20.16 3.64 10.19
C PHE A 569 20.93 2.80 9.17
N ALA A 570 20.27 1.82 8.55
CA ALA A 570 20.90 0.96 7.55
C ALA A 570 21.34 1.74 6.29
N ARG A 571 20.52 2.68 5.81
CA ARG A 571 20.82 3.53 4.64
C ARG A 571 21.92 4.56 4.92
N ALA A 572 21.97 5.11 6.13
CA ALA A 572 23.01 6.05 6.55
C ALA A 572 24.41 5.44 6.55
N GLY A 573 24.51 4.10 6.58
CA GLY A 573 25.76 3.37 6.51
C GLY A 573 26.67 3.74 5.34
N ASP A 574 26.08 4.06 4.18
CA ASP A 574 26.80 4.51 2.98
C ASP A 574 27.36 5.94 3.12
N GLY A 575 26.77 6.75 4.01
CA GLY A 575 27.25 8.09 4.38
C GLY A 575 28.32 8.08 5.48
N GLY A 576 28.67 6.92 6.02
CA GLY A 576 29.66 6.75 7.09
C GLY A 576 29.10 6.95 8.51
N GLY A 577 29.96 6.79 9.52
CA GLY A 577 29.55 6.76 10.93
C GLY A 577 28.86 8.04 11.43
N ALA A 578 29.23 9.22 10.91
CA ALA A 578 28.59 10.49 11.30
C ALA A 578 27.12 10.56 10.84
N ALA A 579 26.81 10.07 9.64
CA ALA A 579 25.44 9.99 9.16
C ALA A 579 24.61 9.00 9.98
N VAL A 580 25.22 7.88 10.37
CA VAL A 580 24.58 6.88 11.25
C VAL A 580 24.23 7.49 12.61
N GLU A 581 25.16 8.20 13.26
CA GLU A 581 24.90 8.88 14.54
C GLU A 581 23.79 9.93 14.41
N GLN A 582 23.78 10.71 13.34
CA GLN A 582 22.74 11.69 13.09
C GLN A 582 21.34 11.04 13.06
N VAL A 583 21.17 9.93 12.33
CA VAL A 583 19.88 9.21 12.29
C VAL A 583 19.48 8.73 13.68
N LEU A 584 20.42 8.19 14.46
CA LEU A 584 20.14 7.67 15.81
C LEU A 584 19.74 8.78 16.78
N ASP A 585 20.37 9.95 16.69
CA ASP A 585 20.06 11.12 17.51
C ASP A 585 18.66 11.67 17.17
N GLU A 586 18.33 11.75 15.89
CA GLU A 586 17.04 12.26 15.45
C GLU A 586 15.86 11.31 15.67
N ALA A 587 16.14 10.02 15.80
CA ALA A 587 15.15 9.03 16.19
C ALA A 587 14.62 9.28 17.61
N GLN A 588 15.46 9.83 18.52
CA GLN A 588 15.15 9.92 19.95
C GLN A 588 13.91 10.79 20.25
N ALA A 589 13.26 10.50 21.37
CA ALA A 589 12.21 11.36 21.91
C ALA A 589 12.76 12.78 22.20
N GLY A 590 11.95 13.80 21.98
CA GLY A 590 12.33 15.21 22.13
C GLY A 590 13.09 15.80 20.94
N ALA A 591 13.26 15.05 19.84
CA ALA A 591 13.87 15.58 18.63
C ALA A 591 13.04 16.76 18.07
N PRO A 592 13.64 17.96 17.87
CA PRO A 592 12.89 19.19 17.62
C PRO A 592 12.12 19.19 16.30
N TRP A 593 12.54 18.37 15.34
CA TRP A 593 11.88 18.25 14.04
C TRP A 593 10.44 17.72 14.17
N ARG A 594 10.12 16.88 15.18
CA ARG A 594 8.74 16.37 15.37
C ARG A 594 7.77 17.51 15.64
N ALA A 595 8.14 18.41 16.56
CA ALA A 595 7.36 19.61 16.85
C ALA A 595 7.24 20.51 15.60
N GLY A 596 8.33 20.69 14.85
CA GLY A 596 8.34 21.46 13.59
C GLY A 596 7.44 20.88 12.50
N LEU A 597 7.22 19.56 12.48
CA LEU A 597 6.31 18.88 11.55
C LEU A 597 4.90 18.65 12.13
N GLY A 598 4.63 19.10 13.35
CA GLY A 598 3.35 18.90 14.05
C GLY A 598 3.06 17.45 14.42
N LEU A 599 4.09 16.66 14.66
CA LEU A 599 3.98 15.26 15.08
C LEU A 599 3.99 15.14 16.61
N PRO A 600 3.22 14.19 17.20
CA PRO A 600 3.31 13.89 18.62
C PRO A 600 4.67 13.25 18.97
N GLU A 601 5.09 13.42 20.21
CA GLU A 601 6.22 12.66 20.75
C GLU A 601 5.93 11.14 20.74
N PRO A 602 6.95 10.29 20.65
CA PRO A 602 6.80 8.85 20.84
C PRO A 602 6.07 8.53 22.16
N SER A 603 5.24 7.49 22.15
CA SER A 603 4.70 6.94 23.40
C SER A 603 5.84 6.46 24.30
N GLY A 604 5.56 6.18 25.58
CA GLY A 604 6.58 5.61 26.47
C GLY A 604 7.23 4.35 25.90
N ARG A 605 6.44 3.44 25.31
CA ARG A 605 6.93 2.20 24.71
C ARG A 605 7.74 2.42 23.44
N LEU A 606 7.27 3.29 22.55
CA LEU A 606 8.03 3.62 21.35
C LEU A 606 9.33 4.38 21.70
N GLY A 607 9.29 5.27 22.67
CA GLY A 607 10.46 5.97 23.20
C GLY A 607 11.51 5.00 23.76
N GLU A 608 11.08 4.01 24.56
CA GLU A 608 11.94 2.90 25.01
C GLU A 608 12.57 2.15 23.83
N ALA A 609 11.80 1.82 22.79
CA ALA A 609 12.29 1.11 21.62
C ALA A 609 13.28 1.93 20.78
N LEU A 610 13.05 3.24 20.61
CA LEU A 610 13.94 4.14 19.87
C LEU A 610 15.24 4.43 20.64
N ALA A 611 15.17 4.53 21.98
CA ALA A 611 16.34 4.61 22.83
C ALA A 611 17.19 3.34 22.74
N GLU A 612 16.55 2.18 22.77
CA GLU A 612 17.22 0.88 22.60
C GLU A 612 17.82 0.73 21.19
N LEU A 613 17.12 1.18 20.14
CA LEU A 613 17.67 1.24 18.78
C LEU A 613 18.95 2.09 18.73
N GLY A 614 18.95 3.26 19.37
CA GLY A 614 20.13 4.10 19.53
C GLY A 614 21.26 3.40 20.28
N ALA A 615 20.95 2.75 21.39
CA ALA A 615 21.95 2.05 22.21
C ALA A 615 22.59 0.87 21.45
N VAL A 616 21.78 0.02 20.81
CA VAL A 616 22.27 -1.12 20.01
C VAL A 616 23.02 -0.63 18.77
N GLY A 617 22.48 0.35 18.06
CA GLY A 617 23.08 0.92 16.85
C GLY A 617 24.48 1.48 17.10
N ARG A 618 24.66 2.26 18.17
CA ARG A 618 26.00 2.80 18.55
C ARG A 618 26.98 1.70 18.96
N ARG A 619 26.53 0.67 19.68
CA ARG A 619 27.37 -0.51 20.00
C ARG A 619 27.84 -1.22 18.72
N CYS A 620 26.94 -1.42 17.76
CA CYS A 620 27.27 -2.02 16.46
C CYS A 620 28.27 -1.15 15.69
N LEU A 621 28.04 0.16 15.60
CA LEU A 621 28.94 1.10 14.92
C LEU A 621 30.34 1.12 15.54
N GLN A 622 30.43 1.20 16.87
CA GLN A 622 31.69 1.18 17.60
C GLN A 622 32.47 -0.11 17.35
N LYS A 623 31.78 -1.26 17.38
CA LYS A 623 32.41 -2.57 17.17
C LYS A 623 32.82 -2.80 15.71
N ALA A 624 31.99 -2.40 14.76
CA ALA A 624 32.26 -2.54 13.33
C ALA A 624 33.40 -1.61 12.86
N GLY A 625 33.56 -0.44 13.49
CA GLY A 625 34.51 0.59 13.08
C GLY A 625 34.17 1.27 11.75
N THR A 626 33.02 0.94 11.16
CA THR A 626 32.52 1.47 9.88
C THR A 626 30.99 1.43 9.88
N GLY A 627 30.38 2.32 9.09
CA GLY A 627 28.92 2.36 8.89
C GLY A 627 28.41 1.32 7.89
N GLN A 628 29.27 0.55 7.24
CA GLN A 628 28.85 -0.37 6.18
C GLN A 628 27.84 -1.44 6.68
N PRO A 629 26.68 -1.63 6.02
CA PRO A 629 25.61 -2.51 6.51
C PRO A 629 26.05 -3.94 6.85
N ALA A 630 26.94 -4.53 6.03
CA ALA A 630 27.47 -5.88 6.27
C ALA A 630 28.28 -5.98 7.57
N ALA A 631 29.08 -4.96 7.89
CA ALA A 631 29.88 -4.94 9.11
C ALA A 631 29.00 -4.68 10.34
N LEU A 632 28.02 -3.79 10.22
CA LEU A 632 27.02 -3.53 11.26
C LEU A 632 26.19 -4.78 11.57
N LEU A 633 25.80 -5.54 10.55
CA LEU A 633 25.08 -6.80 10.69
C LEU A 633 25.93 -7.85 11.43
N ALA A 634 27.20 -8.02 11.03
CA ALA A 634 28.11 -8.94 11.72
C ALA A 634 28.30 -8.54 13.20
N ALA A 635 28.49 -7.25 13.47
CA ALA A 635 28.61 -6.73 14.82
C ALA A 635 27.34 -6.96 15.65
N LEU A 636 26.15 -6.82 15.02
CA LEU A 636 24.88 -7.15 15.62
C LEU A 636 24.83 -8.65 15.96
N GLU A 637 25.11 -9.55 15.01
CA GLU A 637 25.02 -11.00 15.20
C GLU A 637 25.92 -11.53 16.33
N GLU A 638 27.12 -10.96 16.49
CA GLU A 638 28.06 -11.32 17.56
C GLU A 638 27.70 -10.74 18.94
N ALA A 639 26.79 -9.77 19.03
CA ALA A 639 26.40 -9.20 20.32
C ALA A 639 25.55 -10.22 21.12
N PRO A 640 25.75 -10.31 22.45
CA PRO A 640 25.00 -11.24 23.30
C PRO A 640 23.50 -10.97 23.22
N ALA A 641 22.69 -12.01 23.31
CA ALA A 641 21.24 -11.86 23.43
C ALA A 641 20.91 -11.31 24.82
N GLU A 642 20.33 -10.11 24.88
CA GLU A 642 19.85 -9.53 26.13
C GLU A 642 18.37 -9.90 26.37
N ASP A 643 17.99 -9.94 27.65
CA ASP A 643 16.63 -10.24 28.08
C ASP A 643 15.72 -9.01 27.97
N GLY A 644 14.62 -9.13 27.23
CA GLY A 644 13.61 -8.08 27.14
C GLY A 644 12.79 -8.14 25.85
N GLN A 645 11.48 -7.91 25.93
CA GLN A 645 10.62 -7.96 24.75
C GLN A 645 10.96 -6.84 23.75
N VAL A 646 11.18 -5.62 24.25
CA VAL A 646 11.56 -4.45 23.43
C VAL A 646 12.93 -4.67 22.78
N HIS A 647 13.95 -5.07 23.54
CA HIS A 647 15.29 -5.36 23.00
C HIS A 647 15.24 -6.41 21.88
N ARG A 648 14.51 -7.52 22.07
CA ARG A 648 14.34 -8.55 21.02
C ARG A 648 13.64 -8.01 19.77
N LEU A 649 12.65 -7.14 19.92
CA LEU A 649 11.98 -6.51 18.78
C LEU A 649 12.96 -5.59 18.03
N VAL A 650 13.63 -4.69 18.73
CA VAL A 650 14.59 -3.73 18.16
C VAL A 650 15.71 -4.45 17.41
N ARG A 651 16.34 -5.45 18.04
CA ARG A 651 17.39 -6.26 17.42
C ARG A 651 16.91 -6.96 16.14
N ARG A 652 15.67 -7.44 16.12
CA ARG A 652 15.07 -8.10 14.95
C ARG A 652 14.76 -7.11 13.83
N VAL A 653 14.16 -5.96 14.16
CA VAL A 653 13.89 -4.89 13.21
C VAL A 653 15.20 -4.39 12.61
N LEU A 654 16.20 -4.09 13.43
CA LEU A 654 17.51 -3.65 12.99
C LEU A 654 18.23 -4.68 12.10
N ARG A 655 18.23 -5.96 12.51
CA ARG A 655 18.77 -7.04 11.68
C ARG A 655 18.11 -7.06 10.31
N THR A 656 16.78 -6.99 10.27
CA THR A 656 16.05 -7.08 9.00
C THR A 656 16.29 -5.87 8.11
N ALA A 657 16.42 -4.67 8.70
CA ALA A 657 16.77 -3.46 7.97
C ALA A 657 18.19 -3.53 7.36
N LEU A 658 19.16 -4.01 8.14
CA LEU A 658 20.54 -4.22 7.68
C LEU A 658 20.62 -5.30 6.59
N ASP A 659 19.93 -6.43 6.77
CA ASP A 659 19.81 -7.50 5.77
C ASP A 659 19.25 -6.96 4.44
N ALA A 660 18.22 -6.10 4.50
CA ALA A 660 17.61 -5.49 3.32
C ALA A 660 18.52 -4.45 2.64
N ALA A 661 19.42 -3.80 3.39
CA ALA A 661 20.40 -2.84 2.89
C ALA A 661 21.66 -3.51 2.32
N LEU A 662 21.87 -4.82 2.57
CA LEU A 662 22.96 -5.54 1.91
C LEU A 662 22.75 -5.46 0.39
N PRO A 663 23.84 -5.31 -0.39
CA PRO A 663 23.76 -5.42 -1.83
C PRO A 663 23.17 -6.79 -2.18
N GLY A 664 21.87 -6.81 -2.51
CA GLY A 664 21.34 -7.92 -3.28
C GLY A 664 22.22 -8.03 -4.52
N GLN A 665 22.60 -9.25 -4.91
CA GLN A 665 23.17 -9.49 -6.23
C GLN A 665 22.09 -9.17 -7.30
N LEU A 666 21.83 -7.88 -7.48
CA LEU A 666 21.03 -7.27 -8.52
C LEU A 666 21.99 -6.83 -9.64
N ARG A 667 22.85 -7.77 -10.08
CA ARG A 667 23.43 -7.70 -11.43
C ARG A 667 22.49 -8.38 -12.40
#